data_AF-A0A9E4IZD5-F1
#
_entry.id   AF-A0A9E4IZD5-F1
#
_cell.length_a   1.000
_cell.length_b   1.000
_cell.length_c   1.000
_cell.angle_alpha   90.00
_cell.angle_beta   90.00
_cell.angle_gamma   90.00
#
_symmetry.space_group_name_H-M   'P 1'
#
loop_
_entity.id
_entity.type
_entity.pdbx_description
1 polymer ?
#
loop_
_entity_poly.entity_id
_entity_poly.type
_entity_poly.pdbx_seq_one_letter_code
_entity_poly.pdbx_strand_id
1 'polypeptide(L)'
;MSSLAIAQPVYDLLRRTPEFFAIRQLSMTDVLALVALLAFGPPLALSVTAIAARFCRPVWIRAAIAGPAGLLIGAIALQAARGLPAAVAVPLAAAVCAGAVCAYVRLPVVRHLGSVLAIAAIVAPAILVLDGDVRRSLSSSSGQIATHATGARAPVVLVVFDEWSVISILDAEGGIDRQRLPNLARLADRATWYPNATAASNMTNHAVPAVLTGLRPGPEQLPIGEDHPINLFTLLAPSHDLFAMEPVTSLCPPGLNLFEQRRPAFGRRLGLLVSDLRFVWLSLTLPQPWAGRLPPLDRTWSGFGLNESQAVLTPSERQLARSHPHRRNDERVADFRRFVDSLEPPGARPGFYFAHVLLPHGPWEYLPSGRRYGRSRSYGLHDGTWTADPWTVRNHEKRYLLQVQFVDRLIGELVTRLESLDLFDRSLIAITADHGASFQPGKPLRLPSPDPSDDQLLDLVGVPLIIKAPLQDEAKIDNGEFSLVNLLPRMLELAGAGPGVLAHLPPTGTEPVLFGEHAAGLKVPADRRPWRRTRIAAQTELLGKANDPAKIGTRPELHGRAVAELPLRDGEVRARFDLPGAWDDVDKDAMFVPAIVEATFIAPEDQTSRSVVVAANGVIADSVRPYAGAGGRSRISALVPDDLLRPGANKIDLFLVSNRDGVLELERLAPPDVLAYETDPSYSWEPERNSAGSIRGLLRRSVDNPDQAPESFRVVGNSRKLFGYLEATVPEQPTAAGGPGGFRLSGRAFDAEGPGRPGTVVAIVGGSTATGFTGPPLNDNAFAAQLMADREKVEREGVVAFAVGHGGVATRLRFSYRAIESDGNGREVIPVSDGRRLVVADPGDGYAGAIDLVVAAGKATRISAWAADLEREEPPRQVVVYRDGEFLTLLRPARRDRPEVAERFSAPRLLRSGFNGTVPGGPLPSVFSRRHRVFAIMDRGSAIELPNPPAPGGAGRAQ
;
A
#
# COMPACT_ATOMS: atom_id res chain seq x y z
N MET A 1 39.23 7.29 -17.88
CA MET A 1 38.47 6.01 -17.95
C MET A 1 37.22 6.03 -17.09
N SER A 2 37.32 6.34 -15.79
CA SER A 2 36.15 6.44 -14.90
C SER A 2 35.06 7.36 -15.44
N SER A 3 35.43 8.56 -15.93
CA SER A 3 34.45 9.47 -16.54
C SER A 3 33.74 8.86 -17.74
N LEU A 4 34.39 8.05 -18.57
CA LEU A 4 33.75 7.46 -19.76
C LEU A 4 32.84 6.29 -19.40
N ALA A 5 33.22 5.46 -18.43
CA ALA A 5 32.46 4.28 -18.04
C ALA A 5 31.31 4.58 -17.07
N ILE A 6 31.48 5.59 -16.21
CA ILE A 6 30.56 5.88 -15.09
C ILE A 6 29.83 7.20 -15.30
N ALA A 7 30.58 8.30 -15.40
CA ALA A 7 29.99 9.65 -15.37
C ALA A 7 29.29 10.01 -16.69
N GLN A 8 29.91 9.74 -17.84
CA GLN A 8 29.45 10.15 -19.15
C GLN A 8 28.09 9.55 -19.55
N PRO A 9 27.78 8.26 -19.34
CA PRO A 9 26.45 7.73 -19.64
C PRO A 9 25.35 8.43 -18.82
N VAL A 10 25.64 8.74 -17.56
CA VAL A 10 24.71 9.48 -16.69
C VAL A 10 24.58 10.94 -17.14
N TYR A 11 25.70 11.61 -17.44
CA TYR A 11 25.71 12.99 -17.92
C TYR A 11 24.99 13.14 -19.26
N ASP A 12 25.19 12.23 -20.21
CA ASP A 12 24.51 12.30 -21.50
C ASP A 12 23.00 12.12 -21.36
N LEU A 13 22.54 11.22 -20.48
CA LEU A 13 21.11 11.10 -20.18
C LEU A 13 20.57 12.38 -19.53
N LEU A 14 21.23 12.89 -18.48
CA LEU A 14 20.80 14.12 -17.82
C LEU A 14 20.77 15.33 -18.77
N ARG A 15 21.72 15.41 -19.71
CA ARG A 15 21.77 16.45 -20.74
C ARG A 15 20.61 16.35 -21.72
N ARG A 16 20.19 15.13 -22.09
CA ARG A 16 19.03 14.90 -22.98
C ARG A 16 17.69 15.05 -22.27
N THR A 17 17.69 15.17 -20.95
CA THR A 17 16.50 15.26 -20.11
C THR A 17 16.59 16.50 -19.19
N PRO A 18 16.77 17.71 -19.75
CA PRO A 18 16.96 18.93 -18.98
C PRO A 18 15.80 19.22 -17.99
N GLU A 19 14.56 18.84 -18.30
CA GLU A 19 13.39 18.95 -17.43
C GLU A 19 13.57 18.27 -16.06
N PHE A 20 14.45 17.27 -15.96
CA PHE A 20 14.80 16.62 -14.70
C PHE A 20 15.28 17.65 -13.65
N PHE A 21 16.07 18.65 -14.05
CA PHE A 21 16.64 19.64 -13.14
C PHE A 21 15.56 20.57 -12.57
N ALA A 22 14.65 21.06 -13.43
CA ALA A 22 13.49 21.87 -13.04
C ALA A 22 12.54 21.10 -12.11
N ILE A 23 12.14 19.89 -12.51
CA ILE A 23 11.24 19.04 -11.73
C ILE A 23 11.80 18.80 -10.33
N ARG A 24 13.11 18.51 -10.24
CA ARG A 24 13.82 18.25 -8.99
C ARG A 24 14.20 19.52 -8.22
N GLN A 25 13.91 20.70 -8.79
CA GLN A 25 14.28 22.01 -8.28
C GLN A 25 15.75 22.06 -7.87
N LEU A 26 16.64 21.61 -8.75
CA LEU A 26 18.08 21.58 -8.50
C LEU A 26 18.69 22.96 -8.74
N SER A 27 19.69 23.34 -7.95
CA SER A 27 20.51 24.52 -8.25
C SER A 27 21.79 24.13 -9.00
N MET A 28 22.45 25.13 -9.60
CA MET A 28 23.80 24.95 -10.17
C MET A 28 24.77 24.37 -9.13
N THR A 29 24.65 24.74 -7.86
CA THR A 29 25.47 24.16 -6.78
C THR A 29 25.23 22.67 -6.60
N ASP A 30 23.98 22.20 -6.69
CA ASP A 30 23.65 20.78 -6.61
C ASP A 30 24.29 20.00 -7.78
N VAL A 31 24.22 20.56 -8.99
CA VAL A 31 24.81 19.95 -10.20
C VAL A 31 26.33 19.92 -10.14
N LEU A 32 26.98 21.02 -9.76
CA LEU A 32 28.43 21.06 -9.61
C LEU A 32 28.93 20.07 -8.55
N ALA A 33 28.20 19.91 -7.46
CA ALA A 33 28.54 18.93 -6.43
C ALA A 33 28.39 17.49 -6.92
N LEU A 34 27.31 17.18 -7.65
CA LEU A 34 27.12 15.88 -8.29
C LEU A 34 28.23 15.59 -9.31
N VAL A 35 28.56 16.59 -10.13
CA VAL A 35 29.61 16.49 -11.15
C VAL A 35 30.97 16.25 -10.50
N ALA A 36 31.32 16.99 -9.44
CA ALA A 36 32.54 16.77 -8.69
C ALA A 36 32.58 15.35 -8.08
N LEU A 37 31.47 14.90 -7.50
CA LEU A 37 31.38 13.56 -6.91
C LEU A 37 31.57 12.46 -7.96
N LEU A 38 30.92 12.53 -9.11
CA LEU A 38 31.01 11.52 -10.17
C LEU A 38 32.33 11.59 -10.96
N ALA A 39 32.90 12.78 -11.14
CA ALA A 39 34.18 12.96 -11.83
C ALA A 39 35.38 12.53 -10.96
N PHE A 40 35.38 12.88 -9.66
CA PHE A 40 36.53 12.64 -8.78
C PHE A 40 36.37 11.46 -7.82
N GLY A 41 35.14 11.09 -7.42
CA GLY A 41 34.90 10.00 -6.48
C GLY A 41 35.43 8.64 -6.96
N PRO A 42 34.98 8.12 -8.12
CA PRO A 42 35.47 6.85 -8.65
C PRO A 42 37.00 6.80 -8.87
N PRO A 43 37.66 7.78 -9.52
CA PRO A 43 39.11 7.69 -9.69
C PRO A 43 39.88 7.77 -8.37
N LEU A 44 39.42 8.55 -7.38
CA LEU A 44 40.02 8.55 -6.04
C LEU A 44 39.90 7.17 -5.39
N ALA A 45 38.72 6.58 -5.37
CA ALA A 45 38.48 5.24 -4.80
C ALA A 45 39.35 4.17 -5.49
N LEU A 46 39.43 4.19 -6.83
CA LEU A 46 40.24 3.25 -7.59
C LEU A 46 41.75 3.51 -7.46
N SER A 47 42.17 4.73 -7.10
CA SER A 47 43.59 5.05 -6.86
C SER A 47 44.10 4.53 -5.51
N VAL A 48 43.21 4.33 -4.52
CA VAL A 48 43.58 3.78 -3.20
C VAL A 48 44.27 2.42 -3.33
N THR A 49 43.82 1.56 -4.24
CA THR A 49 44.43 0.23 -4.46
C THR A 49 45.85 0.35 -5.03
N ALA A 50 46.09 1.28 -5.96
CA ALA A 50 47.41 1.55 -6.51
C ALA A 50 48.36 2.19 -5.48
N ILE A 51 47.84 3.09 -4.64
CA ILE A 51 48.57 3.71 -3.53
C ILE A 51 48.96 2.65 -2.50
N ALA A 52 48.02 1.79 -2.07
CA ALA A 52 48.30 0.69 -1.16
C ALA A 52 49.33 -0.29 -1.73
N ALA A 53 49.21 -0.66 -3.01
CA ALA A 53 50.16 -1.54 -3.69
C ALA A 53 51.58 -0.94 -3.75
N ARG A 54 51.71 0.39 -3.84
CA ARG A 54 53.00 1.09 -3.78
C ARG A 54 53.71 0.89 -2.45
N PHE A 55 52.97 0.84 -1.34
CA PHE A 55 53.54 0.61 0.00
C PHE A 55 53.83 -0.87 0.28
N CYS A 56 53.11 -1.80 -0.35
CA CYS A 56 53.39 -3.24 -0.21
C CYS A 56 54.57 -3.71 -1.07
N ARG A 57 54.48 -3.56 -2.41
CA ARG A 57 55.54 -3.93 -3.37
C ARG A 57 55.44 -3.10 -4.65
N PRO A 58 56.49 -2.34 -5.04
CA PRO A 58 56.47 -1.48 -6.23
C PRO A 58 56.16 -2.19 -7.56
N VAL A 59 56.52 -3.47 -7.67
CA VAL A 59 56.26 -4.30 -8.87
C VAL A 59 54.75 -4.49 -9.11
N TRP A 60 53.91 -4.42 -8.07
CA TRP A 60 52.47 -4.67 -8.16
C TRP A 60 51.68 -3.46 -8.63
N ILE A 61 52.26 -2.25 -8.64
CA ILE A 61 51.58 -1.01 -9.04
C ILE A 61 50.99 -1.14 -10.46
N ARG A 62 51.72 -1.75 -11.38
CA ARG A 62 51.26 -1.91 -12.77
C ARG A 62 50.02 -2.80 -12.86
N ALA A 63 49.99 -3.92 -12.13
CA ALA A 63 48.84 -4.80 -12.07
C ALA A 63 47.66 -4.15 -11.32
N ALA A 64 47.96 -3.43 -10.23
CA ALA A 64 46.98 -2.72 -9.42
C ALA A 64 46.29 -1.57 -10.17
N ILE A 65 46.95 -0.94 -11.15
CA ILE A 65 46.32 0.03 -12.07
C ILE A 65 45.60 -0.68 -13.23
N ALA A 66 46.23 -1.72 -13.80
CA ALA A 66 45.68 -2.44 -14.95
C ALA A 66 44.32 -3.08 -14.65
N GLY A 67 44.15 -3.68 -13.47
CA GLY A 67 42.89 -4.33 -13.06
C GLY A 67 41.68 -3.39 -13.12
N PRO A 68 41.65 -2.30 -12.33
CA PRO A 68 40.59 -1.28 -12.40
C PRO A 68 40.40 -0.69 -13.79
N ALA A 69 41.47 -0.38 -14.52
CA ALA A 69 41.37 0.14 -15.88
C ALA A 69 40.69 -0.86 -16.83
N GLY A 70 41.05 -2.14 -16.73
CA GLY A 70 40.42 -3.23 -17.47
C GLY A 70 38.94 -3.39 -17.12
N LEU A 71 38.58 -3.33 -15.84
CA LEU A 71 37.18 -3.39 -15.40
C LEU A 71 36.34 -2.24 -15.97
N LEU A 72 36.89 -1.02 -16.00
CA LEU A 72 36.20 0.13 -16.59
C LEU A 72 36.01 -0.03 -18.11
N ILE A 73 37.01 -0.55 -18.82
CA ILE A 73 36.90 -0.84 -20.26
C ILE A 73 35.90 -1.98 -20.50
N GLY A 74 35.90 -3.01 -19.64
CA GLY A 74 34.90 -4.07 -19.65
C GLY A 74 33.47 -3.54 -19.44
N ALA A 75 33.28 -2.57 -18.53
CA ALA A 75 31.98 -1.93 -18.32
C ALA A 75 31.52 -1.15 -19.56
N ILE A 76 32.43 -0.43 -20.24
CA ILE A 76 32.13 0.24 -21.53
C ILE A 76 31.74 -0.79 -22.60
N ALA A 77 32.47 -1.91 -22.69
CA ALA A 77 32.15 -2.98 -23.61
C ALA A 77 30.77 -3.60 -23.32
N LEU A 78 30.42 -3.75 -22.04
CA LEU A 78 29.11 -4.23 -21.62
C LEU A 78 27.99 -3.25 -21.99
N GLN A 79 28.21 -1.94 -21.81
CA GLN A 79 27.29 -0.88 -22.25
C GLN A 79 27.06 -0.92 -23.77
N ALA A 80 28.13 -1.10 -24.55
CA ALA A 80 28.04 -1.22 -26.01
C ALA A 80 27.33 -2.52 -26.44
N ALA A 81 27.51 -3.60 -25.69
CA ALA A 81 26.91 -4.91 -25.95
C ALA A 81 25.54 -5.14 -25.29
N ARG A 82 24.92 -4.11 -24.68
CA ARG A 82 23.70 -4.25 -23.87
C ARG A 82 22.49 -4.81 -24.63
N GLY A 83 22.47 -4.65 -25.95
CA GLY A 83 21.43 -5.21 -26.83
C GLY A 83 21.59 -6.71 -27.13
N LEU A 84 22.72 -7.32 -26.78
CA LEU A 84 22.97 -8.74 -26.97
C LEU A 84 22.44 -9.56 -25.77
N PRO A 85 22.16 -10.86 -25.96
CA PRO A 85 21.84 -11.77 -24.85
C PRO A 85 22.94 -11.74 -23.79
N ALA A 86 22.56 -11.79 -22.50
CA ALA A 86 23.51 -11.71 -21.39
C ALA A 86 24.61 -12.80 -21.47
N ALA A 87 24.27 -13.98 -21.98
CA ALA A 87 25.20 -15.09 -22.21
C ALA A 87 26.32 -14.78 -23.23
N VAL A 88 26.13 -13.75 -24.08
CA VAL A 88 27.12 -13.29 -25.06
C VAL A 88 27.79 -12.00 -24.58
N ALA A 89 27.00 -11.04 -24.09
CA ALA A 89 27.49 -9.73 -23.67
C ALA A 89 28.51 -9.82 -22.52
N VAL A 90 28.27 -10.70 -21.54
CA VAL A 90 29.11 -10.82 -20.33
C VAL A 90 30.47 -11.47 -20.65
N PRO A 91 30.55 -12.63 -21.34
CA PRO A 91 31.85 -13.17 -21.74
C PRO A 91 32.63 -12.24 -22.66
N LEU A 92 31.96 -11.53 -23.57
CA LEU A 92 32.60 -10.55 -24.43
C LEU A 92 33.21 -9.41 -23.62
N ALA A 93 32.46 -8.81 -22.68
CA ALA A 93 32.96 -7.78 -21.79
C ALA A 93 34.12 -8.27 -20.91
N ALA A 94 34.06 -9.51 -20.42
CA ALA A 94 35.14 -10.13 -19.65
C ALA A 94 36.40 -10.36 -20.48
N ALA A 95 36.26 -10.80 -21.74
CA ALA A 95 37.38 -10.97 -22.68
C ALA A 95 38.02 -9.62 -23.02
N VAL A 96 37.21 -8.59 -23.27
CA VAL A 96 37.69 -7.21 -23.50
C VAL A 96 38.40 -6.67 -22.25
N CYS A 97 37.87 -6.91 -21.06
CA CYS A 97 38.52 -6.58 -19.79
C CYS A 97 39.90 -7.25 -19.68
N ALA A 98 39.98 -8.57 -19.86
CA ALA A 98 41.24 -9.32 -19.78
C ALA A 98 42.25 -8.84 -20.83
N GLY A 99 41.79 -8.61 -22.07
CA GLY A 99 42.59 -8.05 -23.15
C GLY A 99 43.15 -6.66 -22.80
N ALA A 100 42.32 -5.79 -22.24
CA ALA A 100 42.72 -4.46 -21.80
C ALA A 100 43.75 -4.49 -20.66
N VAL A 101 43.57 -5.38 -19.67
CA VAL A 101 44.56 -5.60 -18.59
C VAL A 101 45.90 -6.04 -19.19
N CYS A 102 45.88 -7.05 -20.07
CA CYS A 102 47.09 -7.56 -20.71
C CYS A 102 47.79 -6.49 -21.54
N ALA A 103 47.03 -5.77 -22.36
CA ALA A 103 47.53 -4.69 -23.22
C ALA A 103 48.13 -3.54 -22.40
N TYR A 104 47.50 -3.13 -21.29
CA TYR A 104 48.02 -2.08 -20.41
C TYR A 104 49.36 -2.46 -19.78
N VAL A 105 49.50 -3.73 -19.36
CA VAL A 105 50.75 -4.25 -18.78
C VAL A 105 51.86 -4.35 -19.84
N ARG A 106 51.53 -4.87 -21.03
CA ARG A 106 52.52 -5.24 -22.05
C ARG A 106 52.87 -4.10 -23.02
N LEU A 107 51.93 -3.22 -23.37
CA LEU A 107 52.07 -2.27 -24.47
C LEU A 107 52.20 -0.82 -23.94
N PRO A 108 53.33 -0.13 -24.17
CA PRO A 108 53.51 1.27 -23.77
C PRO A 108 52.49 2.22 -24.40
N VAL A 109 52.12 1.99 -25.66
CA VAL A 109 51.14 2.82 -26.40
C VAL A 109 49.79 2.90 -25.69
N VAL A 110 49.31 1.81 -25.09
CA VAL A 110 48.03 1.76 -24.37
C VAL A 110 48.07 2.63 -23.12
N ARG A 111 49.22 2.71 -22.45
CA ARG A 111 49.40 3.59 -21.29
C ARG A 111 49.39 5.06 -21.68
N HIS A 112 50.07 5.41 -22.78
CA HIS A 112 50.04 6.78 -23.33
C HIS A 112 48.63 7.18 -23.75
N LEU A 113 47.89 6.29 -24.41
CA LEU A 113 46.49 6.51 -24.76
C LEU A 113 45.63 6.72 -23.51
N GLY A 114 45.86 5.94 -22.44
CA GLY A 114 45.21 6.12 -21.15
C GLY A 114 45.43 7.51 -20.54
N SER A 115 46.65 8.06 -20.66
CA SER A 115 46.97 9.42 -20.24
C SER A 115 46.27 10.49 -21.08
N VAL A 116 46.20 10.31 -22.41
CA VAL A 116 45.43 11.22 -23.29
C VAL A 116 43.95 11.21 -22.92
N LEU A 117 43.39 10.02 -22.65
CA LEU A 117 42.00 9.86 -22.25
C LEU A 117 41.70 10.40 -20.83
N ALA A 118 42.70 10.87 -20.08
CA ALA A 118 42.47 11.62 -18.84
C ALA A 118 41.75 12.96 -19.12
N ILE A 119 41.85 13.52 -20.34
CA ILE A 119 41.14 14.74 -20.73
C ILE A 119 39.61 14.59 -20.60
N ALA A 120 39.10 13.35 -20.73
CA ALA A 120 37.68 13.04 -20.54
C ALA A 120 37.20 13.34 -19.11
N ALA A 121 38.10 13.40 -18.11
CA ALA A 121 37.76 13.81 -16.76
C ALA A 121 37.31 15.29 -16.67
N ILE A 122 37.69 16.10 -17.66
CA ILE A 122 37.33 17.52 -17.76
C ILE A 122 36.23 17.70 -18.80
N VAL A 123 36.39 17.09 -19.98
CA VAL A 123 35.47 17.27 -21.12
C VAL A 123 34.07 16.75 -20.81
N ALA A 124 33.92 15.56 -20.20
CA ALA A 124 32.61 15.00 -19.90
C ALA A 124 31.78 15.88 -18.93
N PRO A 125 32.33 16.31 -17.78
CA PRO A 125 31.70 17.35 -16.95
C PRO A 125 31.38 18.65 -17.68
N ALA A 126 32.31 19.15 -18.50
CA ALA A 126 32.15 20.42 -19.19
C ALA A 126 30.98 20.36 -20.18
N ILE A 127 30.81 19.25 -20.91
CA ILE A 127 29.67 19.06 -21.83
C ILE A 127 28.33 19.22 -21.10
N LEU A 128 28.19 18.67 -19.88
CA LEU A 128 26.95 18.80 -19.11
C LEU A 128 26.77 20.22 -18.55
N VAL A 129 27.79 20.77 -17.91
CA VAL A 129 27.69 22.05 -17.17
C VAL A 129 27.62 23.26 -18.10
N LEU A 130 28.15 23.15 -19.32
CA LEU A 130 28.11 24.20 -20.34
C LEU A 130 26.88 24.09 -21.26
N ASP A 131 26.10 23.02 -21.15
CA ASP A 131 24.90 22.82 -21.96
C ASP A 131 23.86 23.93 -21.71
N GLY A 132 23.32 24.48 -22.78
CA GLY A 132 22.38 25.60 -22.72
C GLY A 132 21.08 25.24 -22.02
N ASP A 133 20.53 24.06 -22.29
CA ASP A 133 19.22 23.64 -21.77
C ASP A 133 19.32 23.23 -20.31
N VAL A 134 20.43 22.59 -19.93
CA VAL A 134 20.75 22.32 -18.52
C VAL A 134 20.85 23.63 -17.74
N ARG A 135 21.57 24.63 -18.27
CA ARG A 135 21.71 25.95 -17.62
C ARG A 135 20.38 26.68 -17.51
N ARG A 136 19.56 26.66 -18.56
CA ARG A 136 18.19 27.22 -18.55
C ARG A 136 17.31 26.52 -17.52
N SER A 137 17.33 25.19 -17.46
CA SER A 137 16.54 24.44 -16.47
C SER A 137 16.94 24.72 -15.00
N LEU A 138 18.20 25.11 -14.78
CA LEU A 138 18.74 25.48 -13.48
C LEU A 138 18.54 26.96 -13.14
N SER A 139 18.13 27.80 -14.09
CA SER A 139 17.89 29.21 -13.84
C SER A 139 16.60 29.37 -13.04
N SER A 140 16.64 30.15 -11.97
CA SER A 140 15.42 30.69 -11.37
C SER A 140 15.11 31.99 -12.10
N SER A 141 13.94 32.11 -12.73
CA SER A 141 13.48 33.34 -13.40
C SER A 141 13.50 34.50 -12.40
N SER A 142 14.62 35.23 -12.38
CA SER A 142 14.89 36.37 -11.49
C SER A 142 14.89 37.68 -12.26
N GLY A 143 14.63 37.62 -13.58
CA GLY A 143 14.50 38.79 -14.43
C GLY A 143 13.27 39.62 -14.06
N GLN A 144 13.23 40.89 -14.48
CA GLN A 144 12.06 41.75 -14.32
C GLN A 144 10.85 41.07 -14.97
N ILE A 145 9.95 40.54 -14.12
CA ILE A 145 8.71 39.95 -14.57
C ILE A 145 7.83 41.11 -15.03
N ALA A 146 7.58 41.19 -16.34
CA ALA A 146 6.59 42.11 -16.88
C ALA A 146 5.22 41.68 -16.36
N THR A 147 4.78 42.30 -15.27
CA THR A 147 3.47 42.04 -14.69
C THR A 147 2.51 43.10 -15.21
N HIS A 148 1.44 42.67 -15.87
CA HIS A 148 0.39 43.55 -16.38
C HIS A 148 -0.84 43.40 -15.49
N ALA A 149 -1.33 44.50 -14.93
CA ALA A 149 -2.52 44.47 -14.09
C ALA A 149 -3.74 44.02 -14.93
N THR A 150 -4.26 42.84 -14.63
CA THR A 150 -5.34 42.23 -15.40
C THR A 150 -6.72 42.80 -15.08
N GLY A 151 -6.87 43.41 -13.90
CA GLY A 151 -8.16 43.84 -13.37
C GLY A 151 -8.95 42.74 -12.66
N ALA A 152 -8.47 41.49 -12.66
CA ALA A 152 -9.09 40.37 -11.94
C ALA A 152 -9.15 40.64 -10.43
N ARG A 153 -10.29 40.32 -9.80
CA ARG A 153 -10.57 40.59 -8.38
C ARG A 153 -11.12 39.42 -7.58
N ALA A 154 -11.66 38.39 -8.23
CA ALA A 154 -12.18 37.23 -7.51
C ALA A 154 -11.01 36.33 -7.05
N PRO A 155 -11.03 35.79 -5.82
CA PRO A 155 -10.09 34.73 -5.43
C PRO A 155 -10.18 33.55 -6.39
N VAL A 156 -9.04 32.90 -6.66
CA VAL A 156 -8.94 31.83 -7.65
C VAL A 156 -8.34 30.59 -7.02
N VAL A 157 -9.01 29.45 -7.19
CA VAL A 157 -8.53 28.13 -6.79
C VAL A 157 -8.48 27.24 -8.02
N LEU A 158 -7.29 26.80 -8.41
CA LEU A 158 -7.08 25.86 -9.53
C LEU A 158 -6.40 24.59 -9.01
N VAL A 159 -7.10 23.47 -9.16
CA VAL A 159 -6.56 22.14 -8.85
C VAL A 159 -6.48 21.31 -10.12
N VAL A 160 -5.26 20.88 -10.45
CA VAL A 160 -4.96 20.01 -11.58
C VAL A 160 -4.51 18.66 -11.03
N PHE A 161 -5.28 17.61 -11.26
CA PHE A 161 -4.93 16.23 -10.93
C PHE A 161 -4.12 15.57 -12.06
N ASP A 162 -3.37 14.53 -11.73
CA ASP A 162 -2.50 13.80 -12.65
C ASP A 162 -3.16 12.47 -13.08
N GLU A 163 -3.25 12.21 -14.39
CA GLU A 163 -3.80 10.97 -14.97
C GLU A 163 -5.27 10.66 -14.63
N TRP A 164 -6.11 11.70 -14.51
CA TRP A 164 -7.53 11.52 -14.20
C TRP A 164 -8.41 11.54 -15.46
N SER A 165 -8.90 10.36 -15.87
CA SER A 165 -9.74 10.19 -17.05
C SER A 165 -11.20 10.54 -16.77
N VAL A 166 -11.85 11.20 -17.74
CA VAL A 166 -13.28 11.55 -17.65
C VAL A 166 -14.17 10.32 -17.52
N ILE A 167 -13.80 9.18 -18.13
CA ILE A 167 -14.62 7.97 -18.04
C ILE A 167 -14.78 7.51 -16.59
N SER A 168 -13.73 7.66 -15.76
CA SER A 168 -13.73 7.22 -14.36
C SER A 168 -14.74 7.92 -13.46
N ILE A 169 -15.29 9.06 -13.90
CA ILE A 169 -16.29 9.83 -13.14
C ILE A 169 -17.72 9.60 -13.63
N LEU A 170 -17.92 8.85 -14.71
CA LEU A 170 -19.24 8.70 -15.33
C LEU A 170 -20.05 7.56 -14.71
N ASP A 171 -21.37 7.78 -14.63
CA ASP A 171 -22.39 6.75 -14.39
C ASP A 171 -22.82 6.07 -15.72
N ALA A 172 -23.82 5.19 -15.64
CA ALA A 172 -24.33 4.43 -16.78
C ALA A 172 -25.08 5.32 -17.80
N GLU A 173 -25.57 6.48 -17.36
CA GLU A 173 -26.28 7.48 -18.16
C GLU A 173 -25.32 8.51 -18.80
N GLY A 174 -24.05 8.51 -18.38
CA GLY A 174 -23.02 9.43 -18.84
C GLY A 174 -23.00 10.76 -18.10
N GLY A 175 -23.66 10.87 -16.95
CA GLY A 175 -23.53 11.96 -15.98
C GLY A 175 -22.41 11.71 -14.96
N ILE A 176 -22.18 12.65 -14.04
CA ILE A 176 -21.25 12.44 -12.92
C ILE A 176 -21.86 11.43 -11.94
N ASP A 177 -21.12 10.36 -11.65
CA ASP A 177 -21.54 9.30 -10.74
C ASP A 177 -21.63 9.79 -9.29
N ARG A 178 -22.85 10.18 -8.89
CA ARG A 178 -23.13 10.69 -7.54
C ARG A 178 -22.99 9.64 -6.45
N GLN A 179 -23.11 8.35 -6.78
CA GLN A 179 -23.00 7.26 -5.79
C GLN A 179 -21.53 7.00 -5.45
N ARG A 180 -20.66 6.95 -6.46
CA ARG A 180 -19.21 6.73 -6.25
C ARG A 180 -18.47 8.01 -5.85
N LEU A 181 -18.88 9.16 -6.38
CA LEU A 181 -18.17 10.45 -6.27
C LEU A 181 -19.08 11.58 -5.73
N PRO A 182 -19.58 11.45 -4.50
CA PRO A 182 -20.55 12.38 -3.94
C PRO A 182 -20.01 13.81 -3.74
N ASN A 183 -18.72 14.00 -3.47
CA ASN A 183 -18.17 15.34 -3.24
C ASN A 183 -17.97 16.11 -4.55
N LEU A 184 -17.55 15.42 -5.62
CA LEU A 184 -17.47 15.96 -6.96
C LEU A 184 -18.86 16.35 -7.48
N ALA A 185 -19.85 15.48 -7.27
CA ALA A 185 -21.24 15.78 -7.58
C ALA A 185 -21.75 17.02 -6.83
N ARG A 186 -21.47 17.11 -5.52
CA ARG A 186 -21.84 18.27 -4.69
C ARG A 186 -21.21 19.57 -5.19
N LEU A 187 -19.97 19.53 -5.67
CA LEU A 187 -19.34 20.67 -6.31
C LEU A 187 -20.02 21.01 -7.64
N ALA A 188 -20.31 20.00 -8.47
CA ALA A 188 -20.96 20.16 -9.76
C ALA A 188 -22.36 20.78 -9.67
N ASP A 189 -23.09 20.50 -8.58
CA ASP A 189 -24.43 21.05 -8.32
C ASP A 189 -24.46 22.59 -8.22
N ARG A 190 -23.30 23.23 -8.03
CA ARG A 190 -23.13 24.71 -7.97
C ARG A 190 -22.06 25.22 -8.93
N ALA A 191 -21.81 24.47 -10.00
CA ALA A 191 -20.74 24.74 -10.96
C ALA A 191 -21.15 24.42 -12.40
N THR A 192 -20.28 24.74 -13.34
CA THR A 192 -20.41 24.33 -14.74
C THR A 192 -19.52 23.11 -15.00
N TRP A 193 -20.10 22.02 -15.47
CA TRP A 193 -19.38 20.82 -15.90
C TRP A 193 -19.16 20.82 -17.42
N TYR A 194 -17.94 20.53 -17.86
CA TYR A 194 -17.52 20.48 -19.25
C TYR A 194 -17.20 19.02 -19.65
N PRO A 195 -18.19 18.19 -20.02
CA PRO A 195 -18.00 16.77 -20.33
C PRO A 195 -17.03 16.49 -21.48
N ASN A 196 -16.82 17.45 -22.39
CA ASN A 196 -15.95 17.31 -23.57
C ASN A 196 -14.61 18.05 -23.42
N ALA A 197 -14.17 18.28 -22.17
CA ALA A 197 -12.85 18.83 -21.90
C ALA A 197 -11.71 17.91 -22.39
N THR A 198 -10.65 18.53 -22.92
CA THR A 198 -9.57 17.83 -23.61
C THR A 198 -8.20 18.31 -23.16
N ALA A 199 -7.35 17.38 -22.74
CA ALA A 199 -5.96 17.61 -22.39
C ALA A 199 -5.17 18.23 -23.56
N ALA A 200 -4.22 19.10 -23.23
CA ALA A 200 -3.33 19.73 -24.21
C ALA A 200 -2.13 18.85 -24.59
N SER A 201 -1.75 17.91 -23.71
CA SER A 201 -0.65 16.96 -23.90
C SER A 201 -0.94 15.67 -23.14
N ASN A 202 -0.34 14.54 -23.55
CA ASN A 202 -0.35 13.29 -22.81
C ASN A 202 0.84 13.15 -21.85
N MET A 203 1.59 14.24 -21.65
CA MET A 203 2.76 14.31 -20.80
C MET A 203 2.61 15.48 -19.82
N THR A 204 2.64 15.20 -18.53
CA THR A 204 2.46 16.18 -17.44
C THR A 204 3.34 17.43 -17.57
N ASN A 205 4.62 17.26 -17.91
CA ASN A 205 5.60 18.35 -18.07
C ASN A 205 5.29 19.28 -19.26
N HIS A 206 4.35 18.92 -20.12
CA HIS A 206 3.86 19.74 -21.23
C HIS A 206 2.39 20.17 -21.03
N ALA A 207 1.56 19.28 -20.46
CA ALA A 207 0.14 19.53 -20.21
C ALA A 207 -0.07 20.65 -19.19
N VAL A 208 0.63 20.63 -18.06
CA VAL A 208 0.47 21.62 -16.99
C VAL A 208 0.91 23.03 -17.44
N PRO A 209 2.07 23.22 -18.10
CA PRO A 209 2.40 24.52 -18.70
C PRO A 209 1.34 25.01 -19.69
N ALA A 210 0.79 24.15 -20.54
CA ALA A 210 -0.24 24.53 -21.50
C ALA A 210 -1.53 25.02 -20.82
N VAL A 211 -1.96 24.36 -19.73
CA VAL A 211 -3.07 24.81 -18.87
C VAL A 211 -2.79 26.20 -18.29
N LEU A 212 -1.57 26.42 -17.81
CA LEU A 212 -1.16 27.63 -17.10
C LEU A 212 -0.79 28.81 -18.01
N THR A 213 -0.62 28.60 -19.31
CA THR A 213 -0.22 29.63 -20.29
C THR A 213 -1.27 29.86 -21.37
N GLY A 214 -2.18 28.90 -21.55
CA GLY A 214 -3.09 28.86 -22.68
C GLY A 214 -2.41 28.64 -24.04
N LEU A 215 -1.13 28.23 -24.03
CA LEU A 215 -0.36 27.96 -25.23
C LEU A 215 -0.33 26.47 -25.54
N ARG A 216 -0.26 26.13 -26.83
CA ARG A 216 0.02 24.75 -27.24
C ARG A 216 1.45 24.37 -26.83
N PRO A 217 1.69 23.13 -26.37
CA PRO A 217 3.04 22.69 -26.03
C PRO A 217 4.00 22.79 -27.21
N GLY A 218 5.16 23.42 -27.01
CA GLY A 218 6.28 23.39 -27.94
C GLY A 218 7.26 22.24 -27.65
N PRO A 219 7.89 21.63 -28.66
CA PRO A 219 8.79 20.49 -28.48
C PRO A 219 10.09 20.81 -27.72
N GLU A 220 10.51 22.08 -27.70
CA GLU A 220 11.75 22.53 -27.03
C GLU A 220 11.49 23.36 -25.75
N GLN A 221 10.23 23.42 -25.30
CA GLN A 221 9.85 24.21 -24.12
C GLN A 221 10.02 23.40 -22.84
N LEU A 222 10.80 23.93 -21.91
CA LEU A 222 10.99 23.37 -20.58
C LEU A 222 9.87 23.82 -19.63
N PRO A 223 9.50 23.00 -18.62
CA PRO A 223 8.45 23.34 -17.64
C PRO A 223 8.91 24.38 -16.59
N ILE A 224 9.46 25.50 -17.04
CA ILE A 224 10.05 26.58 -16.23
C ILE A 224 9.45 27.93 -16.60
N GLY A 225 9.49 28.88 -15.67
CA GLY A 225 9.01 30.25 -15.90
C GLY A 225 9.75 31.02 -17.00
N GLU A 226 11.00 30.67 -17.33
CA GLU A 226 11.77 31.35 -18.39
C GLU A 226 11.23 31.05 -19.80
N ASP A 227 10.85 29.81 -20.05
CA ASP A 227 10.23 29.39 -21.33
C ASP A 227 8.72 29.71 -21.37
N HIS A 228 8.13 30.02 -20.21
CA HIS A 228 6.71 30.36 -20.04
C HIS A 228 6.51 31.66 -19.23
N PRO A 229 7.04 32.82 -19.69
CA PRO A 229 7.08 34.05 -18.89
C PRO A 229 5.69 34.69 -18.69
N ILE A 230 4.77 34.46 -19.61
CA ILE A 230 3.37 34.90 -19.51
C ILE A 230 2.53 33.67 -19.16
N ASN A 231 2.13 33.57 -17.89
CA ASN A 231 1.34 32.47 -17.34
C ASN A 231 0.40 32.99 -16.24
N LEU A 232 -0.52 32.16 -15.75
CA LEU A 232 -1.49 32.56 -14.72
C LEU A 232 -0.83 33.18 -13.47
N PHE A 233 0.34 32.69 -13.04
CA PHE A 233 1.06 33.28 -11.91
C PHE A 233 1.49 34.71 -12.19
N THR A 234 2.12 34.96 -13.34
CA THR A 234 2.63 36.30 -13.68
C THR A 234 1.51 37.28 -14.03
N LEU A 235 0.40 36.79 -14.58
CA LEU A 235 -0.79 37.58 -14.87
C LEU A 235 -1.59 37.95 -13.61
N LEU A 236 -1.66 37.07 -12.60
CA LEU A 236 -2.39 37.35 -11.36
C LEU A 236 -1.52 38.02 -10.28
N ALA A 237 -0.20 37.94 -10.37
CA ALA A 237 0.74 38.54 -9.41
C ALA A 237 0.48 40.02 -9.06
N PRO A 238 0.05 40.92 -9.97
CA PRO A 238 -0.29 42.30 -9.60
C PRO A 238 -1.42 42.41 -8.57
N SER A 239 -2.45 41.57 -8.67
CA SER A 239 -3.67 41.68 -7.89
C SER A 239 -3.85 40.60 -6.84
N HIS A 240 -3.13 39.48 -6.93
CA HIS A 240 -3.33 38.32 -6.05
C HIS A 240 -2.09 37.95 -5.26
N ASP A 241 -2.31 37.35 -4.09
CA ASP A 241 -1.28 36.65 -3.31
C ASP A 241 -1.17 35.20 -3.82
N LEU A 242 0.04 34.77 -4.19
CA LEU A 242 0.22 33.51 -4.93
C LEU A 242 0.62 32.37 -4.00
N PHE A 243 -0.11 31.26 -4.07
CA PHE A 243 0.19 30.03 -3.35
C PHE A 243 0.26 28.88 -4.37
N ALA A 244 1.47 28.50 -4.78
CA ALA A 244 1.68 27.53 -5.85
C ALA A 244 2.40 26.26 -5.36
N MET A 245 1.72 25.13 -5.49
CA MET A 245 2.28 23.79 -5.31
C MET A 245 2.60 23.16 -6.68
N GLU A 246 3.88 23.13 -7.04
CA GLU A 246 4.38 22.68 -8.35
C GLU A 246 5.34 21.48 -8.23
N PRO A 247 4.85 20.23 -8.16
CA PRO A 247 5.72 19.05 -8.03
C PRO A 247 6.48 18.68 -9.32
N VAL A 248 6.01 19.11 -10.49
CA VAL A 248 6.54 18.76 -11.83
C VAL A 248 6.92 19.99 -12.66
N THR A 249 6.58 21.19 -12.20
CA THR A 249 6.87 22.44 -12.91
C THR A 249 7.63 23.41 -12.01
N SER A 250 8.16 24.47 -12.60
CA SER A 250 8.71 25.63 -11.89
C SER A 250 8.34 26.91 -12.63
N LEU A 251 7.03 27.09 -12.89
CA LEU A 251 6.49 28.24 -13.62
C LEU A 251 6.24 29.44 -12.70
N CYS A 252 5.92 29.21 -11.42
CA CYS A 252 5.72 30.28 -10.45
C CYS A 252 7.08 30.85 -10.01
N PRO A 253 7.33 32.15 -10.20
CA PRO A 253 8.59 32.75 -9.78
C PRO A 253 8.80 32.59 -8.26
N PRO A 254 9.96 32.07 -7.79
CA PRO A 254 10.15 31.75 -6.38
C PRO A 254 9.95 32.92 -5.41
N GLY A 255 10.25 34.15 -5.84
CA GLY A 255 10.05 35.36 -5.04
C GLY A 255 8.59 35.82 -4.92
N LEU A 256 7.68 35.25 -5.74
CA LEU A 256 6.25 35.56 -5.69
C LEU A 256 5.44 34.47 -4.98
N ASN A 257 5.98 33.26 -4.82
CA ASN A 257 5.27 32.13 -4.25
C ASN A 257 5.30 32.18 -2.71
N LEU A 258 4.15 32.42 -2.09
CA LEU A 258 3.96 32.44 -0.64
C LEU A 258 3.79 31.04 -0.04
N PHE A 259 3.64 30.01 -0.87
CA PHE A 259 3.56 28.63 -0.40
C PHE A 259 4.96 28.13 -0.01
N GLU A 260 5.18 27.85 1.27
CA GLU A 260 6.47 27.37 1.79
C GLU A 260 6.79 25.96 1.25
N GLN A 261 7.62 25.91 0.20
CA GLN A 261 8.13 24.65 -0.33
C GLN A 261 9.32 24.18 0.51
N ARG A 262 9.17 23.05 1.23
CA ARG A 262 10.24 22.46 2.04
C ARG A 262 11.38 21.96 1.15
N ARG A 263 12.41 22.79 0.97
CA ARG A 263 13.63 22.34 0.29
C ARG A 263 14.50 21.52 1.25
N PRO A 264 14.87 20.28 0.89
CA PRO A 264 15.88 19.50 1.61
C PRO A 264 17.13 20.27 2.04
N ALA A 265 17.80 19.80 3.10
CA ALA A 265 19.21 20.15 3.31
C ALA A 265 20.10 19.61 2.17
N PHE A 266 21.15 20.36 1.81
CA PHE A 266 22.02 20.08 0.66
C PHE A 266 22.58 18.65 0.63
N GLY A 267 23.24 18.19 1.70
CA GLY A 267 23.84 16.85 1.74
C GLY A 267 22.83 15.73 1.52
N ARG A 268 21.57 15.97 1.93
CA ARG A 268 20.48 15.02 1.74
C ARG A 268 19.94 15.01 0.32
N ARG A 269 19.92 16.15 -0.38
CA ARG A 269 19.63 16.20 -1.84
C ARG A 269 20.65 15.38 -2.61
N LEU A 270 21.93 15.61 -2.33
CA LEU A 270 23.02 14.93 -3.01
C LEU A 270 22.96 13.41 -2.79
N GLY A 271 22.69 12.95 -1.57
CA GLY A 271 22.51 11.53 -1.27
C GLY A 271 21.37 10.87 -2.06
N LEU A 272 20.25 11.57 -2.23
CA LEU A 272 19.11 11.08 -3.01
C LEU A 272 19.40 11.07 -4.51
N LEU A 273 20.06 12.11 -5.02
CA LEU A 273 20.56 12.17 -6.39
C LEU A 273 21.43 10.95 -6.71
N VAL A 274 22.42 10.66 -5.87
CA VAL A 274 23.30 9.50 -6.04
C VAL A 274 22.51 8.19 -5.96
N SER A 275 21.56 8.08 -5.03
CA SER A 275 20.70 6.91 -4.89
C SER A 275 19.83 6.64 -6.12
N ASP A 276 19.37 7.68 -6.82
CA ASP A 276 18.57 7.52 -8.04
C ASP A 276 19.48 7.18 -9.23
N LEU A 277 20.56 7.94 -9.39
CA LEU A 277 21.48 7.80 -10.53
C LEU A 277 22.21 6.45 -10.54
N ARG A 278 22.31 5.75 -9.40
CA ARG A 278 22.82 4.37 -9.38
C ARG A 278 21.93 3.42 -10.19
N PHE A 279 20.60 3.56 -10.11
CA PHE A 279 19.66 2.70 -10.85
C PHE A 279 19.64 3.06 -12.32
N VAL A 280 19.75 4.36 -12.62
CA VAL A 280 19.96 4.86 -13.97
C VAL A 280 21.22 4.24 -14.58
N TRP A 281 22.37 4.36 -13.91
CA TRP A 281 23.63 3.81 -14.41
C TRP A 281 23.58 2.29 -14.59
N LEU A 282 22.97 1.56 -13.65
CA LEU A 282 22.77 0.11 -13.77
C LEU A 282 21.88 -0.24 -14.98
N SER A 283 20.80 0.51 -15.21
CA SER A 283 19.89 0.29 -16.35
C SER A 283 20.56 0.59 -17.70
N LEU A 284 21.50 1.54 -17.72
CA LEU A 284 22.30 1.85 -18.91
C LEU A 284 23.41 0.82 -19.17
N THR A 285 23.85 0.11 -18.13
CA THR A 285 25.04 -0.77 -18.18
C THR A 285 24.72 -2.26 -18.27
N LEU A 286 23.66 -2.73 -17.60
CA LEU A 286 23.35 -4.15 -17.53
C LEU A 286 22.60 -4.65 -18.80
N PRO A 287 22.84 -5.90 -19.24
CA PRO A 287 22.02 -6.54 -20.28
C PRO A 287 20.54 -6.67 -19.86
N GLN A 288 19.66 -6.74 -20.86
CA GLN A 288 18.19 -6.76 -20.69
C GLN A 288 17.65 -7.71 -19.60
N PRO A 289 18.09 -8.98 -19.48
CA PRO A 289 17.57 -9.90 -18.46
C PRO A 289 17.80 -9.44 -17.00
N TRP A 290 18.79 -8.58 -16.78
CA TRP A 290 19.13 -8.03 -15.46
C TRP A 290 18.61 -6.61 -15.30
N ALA A 291 18.66 -5.80 -16.36
CA ALA A 291 18.07 -4.46 -16.37
C ALA A 291 16.55 -4.53 -16.10
N GLY A 292 15.84 -5.53 -16.66
CA GLY A 292 14.41 -5.75 -16.40
C GLY A 292 14.06 -6.17 -14.96
N ARG A 293 15.06 -6.41 -14.09
CA ARG A 293 14.87 -6.63 -12.64
C ARG A 293 15.04 -5.36 -11.82
N LEU A 294 15.58 -4.30 -12.43
CA LEU A 294 15.72 -3.00 -11.80
C LEU A 294 14.35 -2.31 -11.70
N PRO A 295 14.23 -1.30 -10.83
CA PRO A 295 13.02 -0.47 -10.76
C PRO A 295 12.76 0.23 -12.10
N PRO A 296 11.49 0.37 -12.53
CA PRO A 296 11.15 1.11 -13.74
C PRO A 296 11.57 2.58 -13.60
N LEU A 297 12.21 3.13 -14.64
CA LEU A 297 12.74 4.50 -14.65
C LEU A 297 11.84 5.51 -15.37
N ASP A 298 10.92 5.02 -16.19
CA ASP A 298 9.97 5.76 -17.03
C ASP A 298 8.70 6.23 -16.28
N ARG A 299 8.48 5.72 -15.06
CA ARG A 299 7.24 5.98 -14.31
C ARG A 299 7.27 7.21 -13.42
N THR A 300 8.46 7.58 -12.93
CA THR A 300 8.64 8.64 -11.92
C THR A 300 9.96 9.36 -12.14
N TRP A 301 10.05 10.60 -11.70
CA TRP A 301 11.27 11.41 -11.82
C TRP A 301 12.33 11.17 -10.71
N SER A 302 12.02 10.38 -9.67
CA SER A 302 12.93 10.13 -8.53
C SER A 302 12.46 9.00 -7.62
N GLY A 303 13.31 8.58 -6.69
CA GLY A 303 12.99 7.55 -5.69
C GLY A 303 13.05 6.14 -6.25
N PHE A 304 13.94 5.92 -7.22
CA PHE A 304 14.13 4.61 -7.84
C PHE A 304 14.64 3.61 -6.78
N GLY A 305 14.12 2.38 -6.80
CA GLY A 305 14.59 1.30 -5.92
C GLY A 305 14.04 1.25 -4.51
N LEU A 306 13.03 2.08 -4.22
CA LEU A 306 12.15 1.80 -3.10
C LEU A 306 11.32 0.57 -3.47
N ASN A 307 11.44 -0.51 -2.70
CA ASN A 307 10.75 -1.77 -2.96
C ASN A 307 9.25 -1.53 -3.16
N GLU A 308 8.76 -1.74 -4.38
CA GLU A 308 7.34 -1.79 -4.76
C GLU A 308 6.63 -3.05 -4.20
N SER A 309 7.09 -3.59 -3.07
CA SER A 309 6.68 -4.93 -2.62
C SER A 309 6.69 -5.12 -1.10
N GLN A 310 7.09 -4.12 -0.31
CA GLN A 310 7.11 -4.27 1.15
C GLN A 310 5.95 -3.53 1.79
N ALA A 311 4.88 -4.27 2.03
CA ALA A 311 3.77 -3.90 2.92
C ALA A 311 4.20 -3.76 4.39
N VAL A 312 5.43 -4.17 4.76
CA VAL A 312 5.93 -4.00 6.13
C VAL A 312 7.36 -3.48 6.05
N LEU A 313 7.53 -2.18 6.26
CA LEU A 313 8.85 -1.63 6.59
C LEU A 313 9.31 -2.29 7.90
N THR A 314 10.48 -2.93 7.90
CA THR A 314 11.16 -3.37 9.12
C THR A 314 11.34 -2.19 10.08
N PRO A 315 11.51 -2.40 11.41
CA PRO A 315 11.74 -1.30 12.34
C PRO A 315 12.91 -0.38 11.95
N SER A 316 13.98 -0.94 11.38
CA SER A 316 15.11 -0.19 10.83
C SER A 316 14.75 0.59 9.55
N GLU A 317 13.93 0.03 8.65
CA GLU A 317 13.41 0.73 7.47
C GLU A 317 12.37 1.80 7.82
N ARG A 318 11.60 1.65 8.90
CA ARG A 318 10.72 2.71 9.45
C ARG A 318 11.54 3.87 10.00
N GLN A 319 12.65 3.57 10.68
CA GLN A 319 13.59 4.58 11.17
C GLN A 319 14.33 5.27 10.01
N LEU A 320 14.64 4.53 8.94
CA LEU A 320 15.17 5.07 7.69
C LEU A 320 14.12 5.89 6.92
N ALA A 321 12.85 5.47 6.90
CA ALA A 321 11.76 6.22 6.28
C ALA A 321 11.48 7.54 7.00
N ARG A 322 11.48 7.53 8.33
CA ARG A 322 11.34 8.72 9.18
C ARG A 322 12.50 9.70 9.06
N SER A 323 13.69 9.24 8.66
CA SER A 323 14.89 10.07 8.48
C SER A 323 15.07 10.57 7.03
N HIS A 324 14.18 10.22 6.10
CA HIS A 324 14.26 10.62 4.69
C HIS A 324 13.01 11.35 4.13
N PRO A 325 12.61 12.54 4.66
CA PRO A 325 11.62 13.52 4.14
C PRO A 325 11.60 13.97 2.65
N HIS A 326 12.18 13.27 1.66
CA HIS A 326 12.16 13.68 0.23
C HIS A 326 11.73 12.54 -0.69
N ARG A 327 10.91 11.66 -0.15
CA ARG A 327 10.35 10.51 -0.86
C ARG A 327 9.08 10.97 -1.57
N ARG A 328 9.20 11.44 -2.81
CA ARG A 328 8.15 12.12 -3.61
C ARG A 328 6.87 11.33 -3.96
N ASN A 329 6.59 10.19 -3.31
CA ASN A 329 5.27 9.53 -3.40
C ASN A 329 4.55 9.37 -2.05
N ASP A 330 5.28 9.44 -0.94
CA ASP A 330 4.68 9.34 0.41
C ASP A 330 4.01 10.65 0.87
N GLU A 331 4.29 11.76 0.18
CA GLU A 331 3.83 13.10 0.55
C GLU A 331 2.73 13.64 -0.36
N ARG A 332 2.32 12.97 -1.46
CA ARG A 332 1.30 13.51 -2.41
C ARG A 332 0.02 14.00 -1.71
N VAL A 333 -0.48 13.22 -0.73
CA VAL A 333 -1.63 13.58 0.10
C VAL A 333 -1.28 14.64 1.14
N ALA A 334 -0.09 14.55 1.75
CA ALA A 334 0.35 15.51 2.75
C ALA A 334 0.58 16.90 2.13
N ASP A 335 1.09 16.96 0.90
CA ASP A 335 1.31 18.16 0.10
C ASP A 335 -0.03 18.80 -0.23
N PHE A 336 -1.00 18.01 -0.72
CA PHE A 336 -2.36 18.48 -0.94
C PHE A 336 -3.01 19.02 0.34
N ARG A 337 -2.88 18.33 1.47
CA ARG A 337 -3.42 18.82 2.75
C ARG A 337 -2.74 20.09 3.24
N ARG A 338 -1.42 20.22 3.08
CA ARG A 338 -0.72 21.48 3.36
C ARG A 338 -1.19 22.61 2.45
N PHE A 339 -1.46 22.32 1.18
CA PHE A 339 -2.08 23.27 0.26
C PHE A 339 -3.47 23.70 0.77
N VAL A 340 -4.33 22.75 1.17
CA VAL A 340 -5.64 23.06 1.78
C VAL A 340 -5.47 23.89 3.06
N ASP A 341 -4.48 23.59 3.90
CA ASP A 341 -4.18 24.34 5.12
C ASP A 341 -3.67 25.76 4.83
N SER A 342 -3.03 25.98 3.67
CA SER A 342 -2.53 27.29 3.24
C SER A 342 -3.61 28.23 2.73
N LEU A 343 -4.87 27.76 2.58
CA LEU A 343 -6.00 28.63 2.25
C LEU A 343 -6.24 29.62 3.39
N GLU A 344 -6.31 30.91 3.04
CA GLU A 344 -6.48 32.01 3.99
C GLU A 344 -7.86 32.68 3.79
N PRO A 345 -8.48 33.23 4.85
CA PRO A 345 -9.69 34.04 4.71
C PRO A 345 -9.47 35.23 3.76
N PRO A 346 -10.55 35.76 3.14
CA PRO A 346 -10.47 36.93 2.27
C PRO A 346 -9.71 38.11 2.90
N GLY A 347 -8.59 38.49 2.27
CA GLY A 347 -7.73 39.60 2.71
C GLY A 347 -7.82 40.85 1.83
N ALA A 348 -6.85 41.76 1.99
CA ALA A 348 -6.76 42.97 1.17
C ALA A 348 -6.45 42.67 -0.31
N ARG A 349 -5.70 41.60 -0.57
CA ARG A 349 -5.47 41.02 -1.89
C ARG A 349 -6.15 39.64 -1.93
N PRO A 350 -6.92 39.31 -2.98
CA PRO A 350 -7.45 37.95 -3.16
C PRO A 350 -6.32 36.93 -3.36
N GLY A 351 -6.49 35.70 -2.90
CA GLY A 351 -5.52 34.63 -3.14
C GLY A 351 -5.67 33.98 -4.51
N PHE A 352 -4.55 33.61 -5.15
CA PHE A 352 -4.50 32.62 -6.22
C PHE A 352 -3.83 31.35 -5.70
N TYR A 353 -4.65 30.32 -5.50
CA TYR A 353 -4.24 29.02 -4.97
C TYR A 353 -4.16 28.00 -6.11
N PHE A 354 -2.95 27.54 -6.40
CA PHE A 354 -2.69 26.53 -7.42
C PHE A 354 -2.12 25.26 -6.80
N ALA A 355 -2.75 24.13 -7.12
CA ALA A 355 -2.24 22.81 -6.76
C ALA A 355 -2.20 21.89 -7.99
N HIS A 356 -1.01 21.44 -8.35
CA HIS A 356 -0.86 20.27 -9.21
C HIS A 356 -0.63 19.03 -8.33
N VAL A 357 -1.58 18.08 -8.40
CA VAL A 357 -1.69 16.94 -7.48
C VAL A 357 -1.40 15.64 -8.23
N LEU A 358 -0.38 14.89 -7.81
CA LEU A 358 0.04 13.62 -8.44
C LEU A 358 -0.90 12.43 -8.13
N LEU A 359 -2.20 12.66 -8.03
CA LEU A 359 -3.23 11.65 -7.89
C LEU A 359 -4.26 11.86 -9.01
N PRO A 360 -4.93 10.80 -9.50
CA PRO A 360 -4.79 9.38 -9.17
C PRO A 360 -3.62 8.65 -9.88
N HIS A 361 -2.63 9.35 -10.46
CA HIS A 361 -1.41 8.79 -11.07
C HIS A 361 -0.78 7.60 -10.32
N GLY A 362 -0.24 6.64 -11.08
CA GLY A 362 0.40 5.43 -10.56
C GLY A 362 1.63 5.67 -9.64
N PRO A 363 1.93 4.79 -8.67
CA PRO A 363 1.23 3.56 -8.35
C PRO A 363 -0.09 3.82 -7.61
N TRP A 364 -1.07 2.94 -7.84
CA TRP A 364 -2.35 2.95 -7.12
C TRP A 364 -2.19 2.24 -5.78
N GLU A 365 -2.09 3.01 -4.71
CA GLU A 365 -1.67 2.53 -3.39
C GLU A 365 -2.61 2.99 -2.26
N TYR A 366 -3.67 3.73 -2.59
CA TYR A 366 -4.66 4.25 -1.64
C TYR A 366 -5.99 3.50 -1.78
N LEU A 367 -6.59 3.17 -0.64
CA LEU A 367 -8.01 2.78 -0.54
C LEU A 367 -8.89 4.04 -0.54
N PRO A 368 -10.21 3.91 -0.77
CA PRO A 368 -11.15 5.04 -0.69
C PRO A 368 -11.11 5.79 0.65
N SER A 369 -10.75 5.09 1.73
CA SER A 369 -10.56 5.68 3.06
C SER A 369 -9.36 6.63 3.17
N GLY A 370 -8.45 6.63 2.18
CA GLY A 370 -7.15 7.31 2.21
C GLY A 370 -6.05 6.53 2.92
N ARG A 371 -6.34 5.33 3.45
CA ARG A 371 -5.31 4.43 3.96
C ARG A 371 -4.50 3.85 2.80
N ARG A 372 -3.21 3.64 3.05
CA ARG A 372 -2.28 3.03 2.11
C ARG A 372 -2.15 1.54 2.37
N TYR A 373 -1.98 0.75 1.31
CA TYR A 373 -1.73 -0.68 1.42
C TYR A 373 -0.42 -1.13 0.80
N GLY A 374 0.40 -0.16 0.44
CA GLY A 374 1.73 -0.36 -0.09
C GLY A 374 1.76 -0.22 -1.60
N ARG A 375 2.97 -0.04 -2.09
CA ARG A 375 3.26 -0.12 -3.51
C ARG A 375 3.25 -1.60 -3.83
N SER A 376 2.33 -2.04 -4.69
CA SER A 376 2.39 -3.35 -5.35
C SER A 376 2.75 -3.10 -6.80
N ARG A 377 3.62 -3.97 -7.35
CA ARG A 377 4.07 -3.93 -8.74
C ARG A 377 2.86 -3.84 -9.67
N SER A 378 2.98 -3.04 -10.72
CA SER A 378 1.99 -3.04 -11.79
C SER A 378 2.20 -4.27 -12.68
N TYR A 379 1.67 -5.41 -12.26
CA TYR A 379 1.76 -6.65 -13.03
C TYR A 379 1.11 -6.48 -14.41
N GLY A 380 1.72 -7.05 -15.44
CA GLY A 380 1.24 -6.92 -16.83
C GLY A 380 1.41 -5.54 -17.46
N LEU A 381 2.16 -4.62 -16.84
CA LEU A 381 2.56 -3.35 -17.47
C LEU A 381 4.06 -3.38 -17.75
N HIS A 382 4.43 -3.54 -19.03
CA HIS A 382 5.81 -3.63 -19.50
C HIS A 382 6.13 -2.46 -20.42
N ASP A 383 7.16 -1.68 -20.11
CA ASP A 383 7.58 -0.49 -20.87
C ASP A 383 6.39 0.42 -21.23
N GLY A 384 5.57 0.73 -20.21
CA GLY A 384 4.37 1.56 -20.37
C GLY A 384 3.19 0.92 -21.11
N THR A 385 3.27 -0.35 -21.52
CA THR A 385 2.26 -1.06 -22.31
C THR A 385 1.62 -2.23 -21.56
N TRP A 386 0.29 -2.30 -21.58
CA TRP A 386 -0.45 -3.39 -20.96
C TRP A 386 -0.28 -4.70 -21.72
N THR A 387 -0.26 -5.82 -21.01
CA THR A 387 -0.43 -7.15 -21.60
C THR A 387 -1.81 -7.28 -22.25
N ALA A 388 -1.94 -8.20 -23.21
CA ALA A 388 -3.22 -8.52 -23.82
C ALA A 388 -4.20 -9.25 -22.88
N ASP A 389 -3.75 -9.76 -21.72
CA ASP A 389 -4.63 -10.39 -20.73
C ASP A 389 -5.54 -9.34 -20.05
N PRO A 390 -6.86 -9.38 -20.28
CA PRO A 390 -7.77 -8.38 -19.72
C PRO A 390 -7.87 -8.43 -18.20
N TRP A 391 -7.67 -9.60 -17.57
CA TRP A 391 -7.82 -9.74 -16.13
C TRP A 391 -6.73 -9.03 -15.35
N THR A 392 -5.49 -9.12 -15.83
CA THR A 392 -4.38 -8.38 -15.24
C THR A 392 -4.62 -6.87 -15.32
N VAL A 393 -5.17 -6.37 -16.43
CA VAL A 393 -5.47 -4.94 -16.60
C VAL A 393 -6.64 -4.48 -15.74
N ARG A 394 -7.75 -5.24 -15.69
CA ARG A 394 -8.91 -4.95 -14.84
C ARG A 394 -8.57 -4.87 -13.36
N ASN A 395 -7.63 -5.69 -12.87
CA ASN A 395 -7.16 -5.61 -11.48
C ASN A 395 -6.48 -4.27 -11.17
N HIS A 396 -5.82 -3.66 -12.16
CA HIS A 396 -5.20 -2.34 -12.02
C HIS A 396 -6.22 -1.22 -12.18
N GLU A 397 -7.16 -1.34 -13.11
CA GLU A 397 -8.30 -0.42 -13.26
C GLU A 397 -9.14 -0.35 -11.98
N LYS A 398 -9.37 -1.49 -11.30
CA LYS A 398 -9.95 -1.56 -9.96
C LYS A 398 -9.22 -0.65 -8.97
N ARG A 399 -7.90 -0.79 -8.86
CA ARG A 399 -7.08 0.00 -7.92
C ARG A 399 -7.10 1.48 -8.28
N TYR A 400 -7.10 1.82 -9.57
CA TYR A 400 -7.28 3.19 -10.04
C TYR A 400 -8.62 3.78 -9.62
N LEU A 401 -9.74 3.09 -9.86
CA LEU A 401 -11.08 3.57 -9.51
C LEU A 401 -11.27 3.74 -7.99
N LEU A 402 -10.70 2.84 -7.18
CA LEU A 402 -10.68 3.00 -5.72
C LEU A 402 -9.87 4.23 -5.28
N GLN A 403 -8.76 4.52 -5.97
CA GLN A 403 -7.98 5.73 -5.72
C GLN A 403 -8.69 6.99 -6.21
N VAL A 404 -9.51 6.91 -7.28
CA VAL A 404 -10.40 8.00 -7.71
C VAL A 404 -11.46 8.31 -6.65
N GLN A 405 -12.02 7.32 -5.96
CA GLN A 405 -12.91 7.56 -4.82
C GLN A 405 -12.19 8.27 -3.65
N PHE A 406 -10.89 8.01 -3.47
CA PHE A 406 -10.09 8.77 -2.52
C PHE A 406 -9.83 10.21 -3.00
N VAL A 407 -9.62 10.45 -4.29
CA VAL A 407 -9.55 11.80 -4.88
C VAL A 407 -10.85 12.57 -4.61
N ASP A 408 -12.03 11.95 -4.77
CA ASP A 408 -13.31 12.57 -4.41
C ASP A 408 -13.35 13.01 -2.93
N ARG A 409 -12.86 12.17 -2.02
CA ARG A 409 -12.73 12.55 -0.61
C ARG A 409 -11.84 13.77 -0.40
N LEU A 410 -10.71 13.87 -1.11
CA LEU A 410 -9.82 15.03 -1.05
C LEU A 410 -10.49 16.31 -1.59
N ILE A 411 -11.30 16.19 -2.64
CA ILE A 411 -12.14 17.29 -3.13
C ILE A 411 -13.13 17.71 -2.04
N GLY A 412 -13.72 16.76 -1.32
CA GLY A 412 -14.56 17.04 -0.14
C GLY A 412 -13.83 17.82 0.96
N GLU A 413 -12.59 17.42 1.28
CA GLU A 413 -11.72 18.14 2.25
C GLU A 413 -11.46 19.59 1.81
N LEU A 414 -11.13 19.80 0.53
CA LEU A 414 -10.93 21.13 -0.06
C LEU A 414 -12.20 21.99 0.00
N VAL A 415 -13.33 21.47 -0.47
CA VAL A 415 -14.60 22.23 -0.50
C VAL A 415 -15.01 22.61 0.92
N THR A 416 -14.92 21.68 1.87
CA THR A 416 -15.21 21.95 3.29
C THR A 416 -14.34 23.07 3.84
N ARG A 417 -13.04 23.09 3.50
CA ARG A 417 -12.14 24.16 3.91
C ARG A 417 -12.52 25.50 3.29
N LEU A 418 -12.84 25.54 2.00
CA LEU A 418 -13.28 26.76 1.31
C LEU A 418 -14.58 27.31 1.91
N GLU A 419 -15.54 26.45 2.25
CA GLU A 419 -16.78 26.83 2.92
C GLU A 419 -16.49 27.42 4.31
N SER A 420 -15.58 26.81 5.08
CA SER A 420 -15.21 27.30 6.42
C SER A 420 -14.53 28.68 6.42
N LEU A 421 -13.99 29.11 5.27
CA LEU A 421 -13.27 30.37 5.10
C LEU A 421 -14.08 31.44 4.35
N ASP A 422 -15.37 31.21 4.06
CA ASP A 422 -16.19 32.08 3.19
C ASP A 422 -15.59 32.25 1.77
N LEU A 423 -14.77 31.28 1.33
CA LEU A 423 -14.16 31.31 0.01
C LEU A 423 -14.98 30.58 -1.04
N PHE A 424 -15.76 29.55 -0.66
CA PHE A 424 -16.44 28.70 -1.63
C PHE A 424 -17.33 29.52 -2.59
N ASP A 425 -18.19 30.37 -2.06
CA ASP A 425 -19.12 31.16 -2.88
C ASP A 425 -18.40 32.26 -3.68
N ARG A 426 -17.37 32.87 -3.11
CA ARG A 426 -16.71 34.07 -3.65
C ARG A 426 -15.61 33.76 -4.66
N SER A 427 -15.09 32.55 -4.65
CA SER A 427 -13.95 32.16 -5.47
C SER A 427 -14.39 31.61 -6.83
N LEU A 428 -13.55 31.84 -7.83
CA LEU A 428 -13.48 30.98 -9.00
C LEU A 428 -12.80 29.68 -8.60
N ILE A 429 -13.47 28.54 -8.75
CA ILE A 429 -12.89 27.22 -8.44
C ILE A 429 -12.87 26.39 -9.73
N ALA A 430 -11.69 25.98 -10.17
CA ALA A 430 -11.50 25.09 -11.30
C ALA A 430 -10.83 23.78 -10.84
N ILE A 431 -11.48 22.65 -11.13
CA ILE A 431 -10.92 21.32 -10.91
C ILE A 431 -10.82 20.59 -12.24
N THR A 432 -9.63 20.13 -12.59
CA THR A 432 -9.36 19.43 -13.85
C THR A 432 -8.28 18.36 -13.67
N ALA A 433 -7.95 17.65 -14.75
CA ALA A 433 -6.73 16.86 -14.87
C ALA A 433 -5.77 17.43 -15.93
N ASP A 434 -4.50 17.05 -15.87
CA ASP A 434 -3.52 17.35 -16.92
C ASP A 434 -3.74 16.49 -18.18
N HIS A 435 -3.98 15.19 -17.98
CA HIS A 435 -4.37 14.18 -18.96
C HIS A 435 -5.04 12.97 -18.27
N GLY A 436 -5.52 12.02 -19.07
CA GLY A 436 -6.08 10.75 -18.64
C GLY A 436 -5.07 9.60 -18.71
N ALA A 437 -5.58 8.37 -18.55
CA ALA A 437 -4.83 7.13 -18.66
C ALA A 437 -5.72 6.04 -19.25
N SER A 438 -5.16 5.12 -20.04
CA SER A 438 -5.91 4.03 -20.66
C SER A 438 -5.68 2.69 -19.97
N PHE A 439 -6.79 1.98 -19.71
CA PHE A 439 -6.81 0.61 -19.19
C PHE A 439 -7.28 -0.40 -20.25
N GLN A 440 -6.99 -0.12 -21.52
CA GLN A 440 -7.28 -1.06 -22.61
C GLN A 440 -6.21 -2.17 -22.69
N PRO A 441 -6.59 -3.46 -22.70
CA PRO A 441 -5.63 -4.56 -22.82
C PRO A 441 -4.81 -4.49 -24.10
N GLY A 442 -3.50 -4.75 -24.01
CA GLY A 442 -2.57 -4.70 -25.14
C GLY A 442 -2.19 -3.30 -25.62
N LYS A 443 -2.72 -2.23 -25.00
CA LYS A 443 -2.48 -0.83 -25.40
C LYS A 443 -1.53 -0.12 -24.43
N PRO A 444 -0.86 0.97 -24.86
CA PRO A 444 -0.08 1.79 -23.94
C PRO A 444 -0.97 2.50 -22.92
N LEU A 445 -0.46 2.66 -21.70
CA LEU A 445 -1.14 3.36 -20.60
C LEU A 445 -1.21 4.88 -20.86
N ARG A 446 -0.13 5.46 -21.42
CA ARG A 446 0.11 6.91 -21.52
C ARG A 446 0.38 7.41 -22.93
N LEU A 447 0.90 6.54 -23.79
CA LEU A 447 1.24 6.90 -25.17
C LEU A 447 0.04 6.61 -26.08
N PRO A 448 -0.18 7.43 -27.13
CA PRO A 448 -1.16 7.10 -28.14
C PRO A 448 -0.81 5.77 -28.79
N SER A 449 -1.83 4.98 -29.09
CA SER A 449 -1.68 3.80 -29.93
C SER A 449 -1.04 4.19 -31.27
N PRO A 450 -0.11 3.37 -31.82
CA PRO A 450 0.42 3.60 -33.17
C PRO A 450 -0.64 3.52 -34.27
N ASP A 451 -1.78 2.90 -33.98
CA ASP A 451 -2.92 2.83 -34.89
C ASP A 451 -3.79 4.09 -34.73
N PRO A 452 -3.85 4.98 -35.75
CA PRO A 452 -4.60 6.22 -35.67
C PRO A 452 -6.14 6.03 -35.71
N SER A 453 -6.62 4.81 -36.01
CA SER A 453 -8.05 4.48 -35.97
C SER A 453 -8.53 4.03 -34.59
N ASP A 454 -7.60 3.88 -33.65
CA ASP A 454 -7.84 3.45 -32.28
C ASP A 454 -8.45 4.57 -31.43
N ASP A 455 -9.52 4.25 -30.70
CA ASP A 455 -10.20 5.21 -29.83
C ASP A 455 -9.50 5.38 -28.47
N GLN A 456 -8.44 4.62 -28.19
CA GLN A 456 -7.61 4.75 -26.99
C GLN A 456 -7.09 6.17 -26.76
N LEU A 457 -6.85 6.94 -27.82
CA LEU A 457 -6.48 8.35 -27.72
C LEU A 457 -7.47 9.14 -26.85
N LEU A 458 -8.77 8.85 -26.96
CA LEU A 458 -9.82 9.54 -26.21
C LEU A 458 -9.80 9.21 -24.71
N ASP A 459 -9.28 8.05 -24.30
CA ASP A 459 -9.03 7.73 -22.88
C ASP A 459 -7.92 8.61 -22.29
N LEU A 460 -6.93 8.98 -23.11
CA LEU A 460 -5.78 9.80 -22.71
C LEU A 460 -6.13 11.30 -22.68
N VAL A 461 -6.95 11.78 -23.61
CA VAL A 461 -7.22 13.21 -23.73
C VAL A 461 -8.49 13.66 -23.03
N GLY A 462 -9.45 12.76 -22.81
CA GLY A 462 -10.69 13.07 -22.10
C GLY A 462 -10.48 13.20 -20.60
N VAL A 463 -10.65 14.40 -20.06
CA VAL A 463 -10.39 14.73 -18.65
C VAL A 463 -11.62 15.37 -17.99
N PRO A 464 -11.84 15.19 -16.67
CA PRO A 464 -12.82 15.98 -15.93
C PRO A 464 -12.48 17.46 -15.99
N LEU A 465 -13.48 18.32 -16.13
CA LEU A 465 -13.35 19.76 -15.92
C LEU A 465 -14.64 20.31 -15.31
N ILE A 466 -14.52 20.89 -14.13
CA ILE A 466 -15.60 21.61 -13.43
C ILE A 466 -15.09 23.01 -13.10
N ILE A 467 -15.87 24.02 -13.48
CA ILE A 467 -15.58 25.42 -13.17
C ILE A 467 -16.78 26.02 -12.43
N LYS A 468 -16.59 26.37 -11.17
CA LYS A 468 -17.53 27.19 -10.39
C LYS A 468 -17.13 28.65 -10.54
N ALA A 469 -17.97 29.45 -11.17
CA ALA A 469 -17.77 30.90 -11.21
C ALA A 469 -18.02 31.53 -9.83
N PRO A 470 -17.43 32.71 -9.56
CA PRO A 470 -17.77 33.50 -8.38
C PRO A 470 -19.28 33.73 -8.30
N LEU A 471 -19.85 33.49 -7.13
CA LEU A 471 -21.27 33.63 -6.79
C LEU A 471 -22.23 32.75 -7.60
N GLN A 472 -21.73 31.78 -8.37
CA GLN A 472 -22.58 30.77 -9.01
C GLN A 472 -23.20 29.85 -7.96
N ASP A 473 -24.50 29.62 -8.07
CA ASP A 473 -25.31 28.77 -7.20
C ASP A 473 -26.10 27.69 -7.94
N GLU A 474 -26.25 27.80 -9.26
CA GLU A 474 -26.91 26.80 -10.11
C GLU A 474 -25.93 25.93 -10.92
N ALA A 475 -26.26 24.64 -11.06
CA ALA A 475 -25.56 23.69 -11.91
C ALA A 475 -25.76 24.01 -13.40
N LYS A 476 -24.70 23.88 -14.21
CA LYS A 476 -24.75 23.97 -15.67
C LYS A 476 -23.90 22.87 -16.32
N ILE A 477 -24.28 22.45 -17.53
CA ILE A 477 -23.49 21.52 -18.35
C ILE A 477 -23.21 22.19 -19.68
N ASP A 478 -21.93 22.32 -20.03
CA ASP A 478 -21.48 22.82 -21.32
C ASP A 478 -20.97 21.67 -22.19
N ASN A 479 -21.80 21.25 -23.15
CA ASN A 479 -21.47 20.15 -24.06
C ASN A 479 -20.55 20.59 -25.22
N GLY A 480 -20.13 21.85 -25.29
CA GLY A 480 -19.18 22.33 -26.29
C GLY A 480 -17.81 21.65 -26.17
N GLU A 481 -17.05 21.62 -27.26
CA GLU A 481 -15.65 21.21 -27.21
C GLU A 481 -14.85 22.21 -26.37
N PHE A 482 -14.11 21.71 -25.38
CA PHE A 482 -13.27 22.54 -24.54
C PHE A 482 -11.84 22.00 -24.53
N SER A 483 -10.90 22.72 -25.14
CA SER A 483 -9.47 22.40 -24.98
C SER A 483 -8.94 23.05 -23.72
N LEU A 484 -8.13 22.36 -22.93
CA LEU A 484 -7.57 22.93 -21.69
C LEU A 484 -6.60 24.10 -21.92
N VAL A 485 -6.13 24.33 -23.16
CA VAL A 485 -5.44 25.58 -23.52
C VAL A 485 -6.37 26.80 -23.40
N ASN A 486 -7.69 26.60 -23.45
CA ASN A 486 -8.68 27.66 -23.26
C ASN A 486 -8.99 27.91 -21.77
N LEU A 487 -8.39 27.16 -20.85
CA LEU A 487 -8.66 27.33 -19.42
C LEU A 487 -8.15 28.67 -18.90
N LEU A 488 -6.93 29.08 -19.26
CA LEU A 488 -6.38 30.38 -18.87
C LEU A 488 -7.28 31.57 -19.25
N PRO A 489 -7.66 31.76 -20.53
CA PRO A 489 -8.51 32.90 -20.90
C PRO A 489 -9.88 32.83 -20.23
N ARG A 490 -10.47 31.64 -20.11
CA ARG A 490 -11.75 31.45 -19.42
C ARG A 490 -11.68 31.79 -17.94
N MET A 491 -10.60 31.41 -17.25
CA MET A 491 -10.41 31.74 -15.84
C MET A 491 -10.23 33.24 -15.63
N LEU A 492 -9.44 33.91 -16.46
CA LEU A 492 -9.26 35.36 -16.36
C LEU A 492 -10.57 36.12 -16.60
N GLU A 493 -11.36 35.71 -17.60
CA GLU A 493 -12.70 36.24 -17.85
C GLU A 493 -13.58 36.13 -16.58
N LEU A 494 -13.68 34.92 -16.02
CA LEU A 494 -14.51 34.67 -14.82
C LEU A 494 -13.97 35.34 -13.54
N ALA A 495 -12.66 35.58 -13.47
CA ALA A 495 -12.05 36.31 -12.37
C ALA A 495 -12.23 37.85 -12.48
N GLY A 496 -12.83 38.32 -13.58
CA GLY A 496 -13.13 39.74 -13.84
C GLY A 496 -11.99 40.50 -14.50
N ALA A 497 -11.10 39.84 -15.24
CA ALA A 497 -10.07 40.52 -16.02
C ALA A 497 -10.68 41.42 -17.12
N GLY A 498 -10.03 42.54 -17.40
CA GLY A 498 -10.49 43.51 -18.39
C GLY A 498 -10.46 42.95 -19.82
N PRO A 499 -11.42 43.33 -20.70
CA PRO A 499 -11.47 42.84 -22.08
C PRO A 499 -10.20 43.07 -22.89
N GLY A 500 -9.48 44.17 -22.62
CA GLY A 500 -8.21 44.48 -23.25
C GLY A 500 -7.14 43.41 -22.98
N VAL A 501 -7.07 42.86 -21.77
CA VAL A 501 -6.11 41.81 -21.41
C VAL A 501 -6.41 40.54 -22.21
N LEU A 502 -7.68 40.14 -22.26
CA LEU A 502 -8.13 38.95 -22.99
C LEU A 502 -7.82 39.06 -24.49
N ALA A 503 -7.94 40.25 -25.08
CA ALA A 503 -7.64 40.50 -26.48
C ALA A 503 -6.14 40.42 -26.84
N HIS A 504 -5.24 40.56 -25.86
CA HIS A 504 -3.79 40.46 -26.06
C HIS A 504 -3.25 39.06 -25.78
N LEU A 505 -4.08 38.14 -25.28
CA LEU A 505 -3.69 36.75 -25.15
C LEU A 505 -3.55 36.13 -26.55
N PRO A 506 -2.57 35.25 -26.77
CA PRO A 506 -2.43 34.53 -28.02
C PRO A 506 -3.74 33.83 -28.39
N PRO A 507 -4.18 33.90 -29.66
CA PRO A 507 -5.41 33.23 -30.07
C PRO A 507 -5.27 31.74 -29.80
N THR A 508 -6.16 31.22 -28.96
CA THR A 508 -6.20 29.80 -28.66
C THR A 508 -6.94 29.07 -29.77
N GLY A 509 -6.31 28.06 -30.36
CA GLY A 509 -6.96 27.24 -31.38
C GLY A 509 -8.16 26.51 -30.77
N THR A 510 -9.31 26.51 -31.47
CA THR A 510 -10.51 25.80 -31.03
C THR A 510 -10.36 24.27 -31.13
N GLU A 511 -9.60 23.78 -32.13
CA GLU A 511 -9.41 22.35 -32.32
C GLU A 511 -8.52 21.74 -31.21
N PRO A 512 -9.02 20.71 -30.49
CA PRO A 512 -8.21 19.94 -29.57
C PRO A 512 -7.16 19.11 -30.33
N VAL A 513 -5.90 19.37 -30.01
CA VAL A 513 -4.74 18.69 -30.59
C VAL A 513 -3.87 18.20 -29.46
N LEU A 514 -3.49 16.93 -29.50
CA LEU A 514 -2.58 16.33 -28.53
C LEU A 514 -1.13 16.52 -28.98
N PHE A 515 -0.30 17.07 -28.09
CA PHE A 515 1.15 17.16 -28.26
C PHE A 515 1.88 16.26 -27.25
N GLY A 516 3.06 15.73 -27.59
CA GLY A 516 3.88 14.95 -26.65
C GLY A 516 5.03 14.18 -27.32
N GLU A 517 5.73 13.37 -26.53
CA GLU A 517 6.97 12.63 -26.87
C GLU A 517 6.89 11.81 -28.17
N HIS A 518 5.67 11.41 -28.57
CA HIS A 518 5.38 10.69 -29.82
C HIS A 518 4.11 11.18 -30.53
N ALA A 519 3.56 12.33 -30.10
CA ALA A 519 2.32 12.90 -30.63
C ALA A 519 2.65 14.27 -31.24
N ALA A 520 3.17 14.28 -32.46
CA ALA A 520 3.41 15.52 -33.19
C ALA A 520 2.08 16.10 -33.72
N GLY A 521 1.24 16.59 -32.81
CA GLY A 521 -0.03 17.24 -33.14
C GLY A 521 -1.11 16.27 -33.63
N LEU A 522 -1.44 15.26 -32.82
CA LEU A 522 -2.54 14.34 -33.13
C LEU A 522 -3.89 15.05 -32.97
N LYS A 523 -4.67 15.11 -34.04
CA LYS A 523 -6.02 15.67 -34.00
C LYS A 523 -6.94 14.76 -33.20
N VAL A 524 -7.66 15.34 -32.24
CA VAL A 524 -8.65 14.61 -31.46
C VAL A 524 -9.97 14.55 -32.26
N PRO A 525 -10.61 13.38 -32.40
CA PRO A 525 -11.90 13.27 -33.08
C PRO A 525 -12.98 14.20 -32.48
N ALA A 526 -13.71 14.90 -33.36
CA ALA A 526 -14.81 15.78 -32.97
C ALA A 526 -16.03 15.00 -32.45
N ASP A 527 -16.46 13.94 -33.15
CA ASP A 527 -17.54 13.08 -32.66
C ASP A 527 -17.02 12.02 -31.69
N ARG A 528 -17.25 12.26 -30.39
CA ARG A 528 -16.85 11.37 -29.30
C ARG A 528 -17.96 10.45 -28.83
N ARG A 529 -19.18 10.56 -29.39
CA ARG A 529 -20.35 9.78 -28.92
C ARG A 529 -20.14 8.27 -29.07
N PRO A 530 -19.55 7.74 -30.16
CA PRO A 530 -19.31 6.31 -30.30
C PRO A 530 -18.39 5.78 -29.20
N TRP A 531 -17.23 6.42 -29.01
CA TRP A 531 -16.28 6.09 -27.96
C TRP A 531 -16.91 6.16 -26.57
N ARG A 532 -17.59 7.27 -26.25
CA ARG A 532 -18.22 7.48 -24.93
C ARG A 532 -19.23 6.39 -24.62
N ARG A 533 -20.07 6.00 -25.59
CA ARG A 533 -21.04 4.90 -25.43
C ARG A 533 -20.33 3.57 -25.15
N THR A 534 -19.29 3.25 -25.91
CA THR A 534 -18.51 2.02 -25.73
C THR A 534 -17.83 1.99 -24.35
N ARG A 535 -17.23 3.10 -23.93
CA ARG A 535 -16.52 3.19 -22.65
C ARG A 535 -17.46 3.18 -21.44
N ILE A 536 -18.60 3.87 -21.50
CA ILE A 536 -19.62 3.81 -20.45
C ILE A 536 -20.15 2.39 -20.32
N ALA A 537 -20.44 1.71 -21.44
CA ALA A 537 -20.91 0.33 -21.42
C ALA A 537 -19.87 -0.61 -20.78
N ALA A 538 -18.60 -0.50 -21.17
CA ALA A 538 -17.50 -1.29 -20.61
C ALA A 538 -17.31 -1.04 -19.11
N GLN A 539 -17.35 0.22 -18.67
CA GLN A 539 -17.23 0.56 -17.24
C GLN A 539 -18.45 0.08 -16.44
N THR A 540 -19.66 0.21 -16.99
CA THR A 540 -20.89 -0.29 -16.37
C THR A 540 -20.86 -1.81 -16.22
N GLU A 541 -20.37 -2.54 -17.23
CA GLU A 541 -20.14 -3.97 -17.15
C GLU A 541 -19.11 -4.32 -16.07
N LEU A 542 -18.00 -3.59 -16.03
CA LEU A 542 -16.90 -3.80 -15.09
C LEU A 542 -17.36 -3.64 -13.63
N LEU A 543 -18.10 -2.58 -13.33
CA LEU A 543 -18.58 -2.25 -11.99
C LEU A 543 -19.81 -3.06 -11.57
N GLY A 544 -20.55 -3.59 -12.55
CA GLY A 544 -21.78 -4.33 -12.35
C GLY A 544 -22.87 -3.53 -11.64
N LYS A 545 -23.94 -4.23 -11.23
CA LYS A 545 -25.12 -3.60 -10.61
C LYS A 545 -24.83 -2.88 -9.29
N ALA A 546 -23.76 -3.25 -8.60
CA ALA A 546 -23.39 -2.64 -7.33
C ALA A 546 -22.76 -1.25 -7.50
N ASN A 547 -22.26 -0.94 -8.70
CA ASN A 547 -21.51 0.27 -8.99
C ASN A 547 -20.33 0.48 -8.00
N ASP A 548 -19.61 -0.60 -7.70
CA ASP A 548 -18.61 -0.64 -6.63
C ASP A 548 -17.28 -1.23 -7.15
N PRO A 549 -16.22 -0.41 -7.29
CA PRO A 549 -14.91 -0.89 -7.71
C PRO A 549 -14.34 -2.02 -6.85
N ALA A 550 -14.67 -2.09 -5.55
CA ALA A 550 -14.19 -3.15 -4.67
C ALA A 550 -14.64 -4.54 -5.11
N LYS A 551 -15.77 -4.63 -5.84
CA LYS A 551 -16.36 -5.88 -6.34
C LYS A 551 -15.84 -6.31 -7.70
N ILE A 552 -15.03 -5.49 -8.37
CA ILE A 552 -14.36 -5.89 -9.62
C ILE A 552 -13.53 -7.14 -9.34
N GLY A 553 -13.83 -8.22 -10.04
CA GLY A 553 -13.20 -9.52 -9.84
C GLY A 553 -13.75 -10.60 -10.78
N THR A 554 -13.20 -11.81 -10.68
CA THR A 554 -13.62 -12.96 -11.52
C THR A 554 -14.97 -13.55 -11.12
N ARG A 555 -15.42 -13.29 -9.89
CA ARG A 555 -16.66 -13.76 -9.27
C ARG A 555 -17.27 -12.65 -8.40
N PRO A 556 -17.71 -11.53 -9.00
CA PRO A 556 -18.28 -10.40 -8.26
C PRO A 556 -19.51 -10.80 -7.41
N GLU A 557 -20.24 -11.84 -7.81
CA GLU A 557 -21.39 -12.41 -7.09
C GLU A 557 -21.03 -13.03 -5.73
N LEU A 558 -19.75 -13.36 -5.50
CA LEU A 558 -19.27 -13.93 -4.24
C LEU A 558 -18.80 -12.85 -3.26
N HIS A 559 -18.52 -11.63 -3.72
CA HIS A 559 -17.99 -10.57 -2.87
C HIS A 559 -18.95 -10.23 -1.72
N GLY A 560 -18.44 -10.21 -0.49
CA GLY A 560 -19.18 -9.93 0.73
C GLY A 560 -19.95 -11.13 1.30
N ARG A 561 -19.99 -12.28 0.62
CA ARG A 561 -20.63 -13.50 1.15
C ARG A 561 -19.76 -14.17 2.22
N ALA A 562 -20.40 -14.80 3.20
CA ALA A 562 -19.67 -15.62 4.16
C ALA A 562 -19.23 -16.94 3.51
N VAL A 563 -17.98 -17.35 3.77
CA VAL A 563 -17.43 -18.62 3.30
C VAL A 563 -18.27 -19.81 3.76
N ALA A 564 -18.88 -19.72 4.95
CA ALA A 564 -19.75 -20.75 5.51
C ALA A 564 -21.06 -20.99 4.72
N GLU A 565 -21.46 -20.06 3.85
CA GLU A 565 -22.66 -20.21 3.01
C GLU A 565 -22.40 -21.03 1.74
N LEU A 566 -21.14 -21.41 1.48
CA LEU A 566 -20.72 -22.08 0.25
C LEU A 566 -20.26 -23.49 0.57
N PRO A 567 -20.54 -24.47 -0.33
CA PRO A 567 -19.94 -25.79 -0.23
C PRO A 567 -18.41 -25.67 -0.19
N LEU A 568 -17.80 -26.43 0.71
CA LEU A 568 -16.35 -26.44 0.94
C LEU A 568 -15.82 -27.86 0.75
N ARG A 569 -14.73 -27.99 0.02
CA ARG A 569 -13.95 -29.23 -0.06
C ARG A 569 -12.48 -28.99 0.12
N ASP A 570 -11.76 -30.02 0.51
CA ASP A 570 -10.31 -29.99 0.54
C ASP A 570 -9.75 -30.25 -0.87
N GLY A 571 -8.72 -29.48 -1.24
CA GLY A 571 -7.99 -29.61 -2.49
C GLY A 571 -6.55 -30.05 -2.27
N GLU A 572 -5.87 -30.39 -3.36
CA GLU A 572 -4.44 -30.79 -3.35
C GLU A 572 -3.51 -29.62 -3.71
N VAL A 573 -4.06 -28.54 -4.28
CA VAL A 573 -3.30 -27.38 -4.74
C VAL A 573 -2.80 -26.56 -3.55
N ARG A 574 -1.56 -26.10 -3.62
CA ARG A 574 -0.90 -25.32 -2.56
C ARG A 574 -0.57 -23.92 -3.00
N ALA A 575 -0.57 -22.99 -2.06
CA ALA A 575 0.01 -21.67 -2.25
C ALA A 575 0.76 -21.21 -1.00
N ARG A 576 1.71 -20.29 -1.21
CA ARG A 576 2.45 -19.61 -0.16
C ARG A 576 2.19 -18.12 -0.27
N PHE A 577 1.72 -17.53 0.82
CA PHE A 577 1.62 -16.08 0.96
C PHE A 577 2.99 -15.43 0.92
N ASP A 578 3.09 -14.23 0.36
CA ASP A 578 4.36 -13.52 0.34
C ASP A 578 4.65 -12.80 1.66
N LEU A 579 3.61 -12.35 2.40
CA LEU A 579 3.75 -11.64 3.68
C LEU A 579 2.70 -12.06 4.74
N PRO A 580 2.65 -13.34 5.16
CA PRO A 580 1.55 -13.80 6.01
C PRO A 580 1.54 -13.26 7.44
N GLY A 581 2.67 -12.78 7.97
CA GLY A 581 2.69 -12.11 9.29
C GLY A 581 2.10 -10.70 9.28
N ALA A 582 1.76 -10.16 8.10
CA ALA A 582 1.22 -8.81 7.98
C ALA A 582 -0.16 -8.66 8.65
N TRP A 583 -0.91 -9.76 8.80
CA TRP A 583 -2.27 -9.76 9.32
C TRP A 583 -2.37 -10.11 10.81
N ASP A 584 -1.25 -10.40 11.49
CA ASP A 584 -1.24 -10.85 12.89
C ASP A 584 -1.54 -9.72 13.90
N ASP A 585 -1.22 -8.47 13.55
CA ASP A 585 -1.40 -7.28 14.41
C ASP A 585 -1.70 -6.03 13.56
N VAL A 586 -2.90 -5.99 12.98
CA VAL A 586 -3.35 -4.88 12.13
C VAL A 586 -3.75 -3.69 13.00
N ASP A 587 -3.07 -2.56 12.81
CA ASP A 587 -3.48 -1.27 13.36
C ASP A 587 -4.35 -0.53 12.33
N LYS A 588 -5.66 -0.43 12.60
CA LYS A 588 -6.59 0.29 11.70
C LYS A 588 -6.48 1.81 11.79
N ASP A 589 -5.83 2.33 12.82
CA ASP A 589 -5.59 3.76 12.98
C ASP A 589 -4.27 4.19 12.30
N ALA A 590 -3.43 3.22 11.91
CA ALA A 590 -2.26 3.49 11.10
C ALA A 590 -2.64 3.93 9.68
N MET A 591 -1.76 4.77 9.09
CA MET A 591 -1.85 5.15 7.68
C MET A 591 -1.73 3.93 6.76
N PHE A 592 -1.01 2.88 7.20
CA PHE A 592 -0.77 1.68 6.43
C PHE A 592 -1.64 0.52 6.95
N VAL A 593 -2.34 -0.17 6.05
CA VAL A 593 -3.07 -1.41 6.33
C VAL A 593 -2.72 -2.50 5.31
N PRO A 594 -2.60 -3.78 5.70
CA PRO A 594 -2.19 -4.87 4.82
C PRO A 594 -3.37 -5.34 3.93
N ALA A 595 -3.87 -4.45 3.08
CA ALA A 595 -5.02 -4.74 2.21
C ALA A 595 -4.64 -5.57 0.97
N ILE A 596 -3.39 -5.60 0.56
CA ILE A 596 -2.97 -6.41 -0.60
C ILE A 596 -2.54 -7.81 -0.17
N VAL A 597 -3.18 -8.82 -0.75
CA VAL A 597 -2.90 -10.23 -0.53
C VAL A 597 -2.19 -10.78 -1.77
N GLU A 598 -0.90 -11.08 -1.61
CA GLU A 598 -0.09 -11.70 -2.65
C GLU A 598 0.30 -13.13 -2.23
N ALA A 599 0.17 -14.06 -3.17
CA ALA A 599 0.52 -15.45 -2.96
C ALA A 599 1.07 -16.09 -4.24
N THR A 600 1.97 -17.06 -4.07
CA THR A 600 2.55 -17.86 -5.14
C THR A 600 2.09 -19.32 -5.01
N PHE A 601 1.53 -19.88 -6.08
CA PHE A 601 1.15 -21.28 -6.11
C PHE A 601 2.37 -22.21 -6.15
N ILE A 602 2.29 -23.31 -5.41
CA ILE A 602 3.26 -24.41 -5.38
C ILE A 602 2.57 -25.63 -5.98
N ALA A 603 2.22 -25.52 -7.26
CA ALA A 603 1.59 -26.59 -8.02
C ALA A 603 2.44 -26.88 -9.27
N PRO A 604 2.52 -28.15 -9.70
CA PRO A 604 3.14 -28.50 -10.98
C PRO A 604 2.31 -28.01 -12.18
N GLU A 605 0.99 -27.84 -12.00
CA GLU A 605 0.05 -27.37 -13.02
C GLU A 605 -0.26 -25.87 -12.91
N ASP A 606 -0.38 -25.22 -14.07
CA ASP A 606 -0.73 -23.80 -14.15
C ASP A 606 -2.18 -23.53 -13.68
N GLN A 607 -2.33 -22.68 -12.69
CA GLN A 607 -3.63 -22.30 -12.12
C GLN A 607 -4.26 -21.07 -12.80
N THR A 608 -3.64 -20.51 -13.85
CA THR A 608 -4.14 -19.30 -14.53
C THR A 608 -5.51 -19.46 -15.18
N SER A 609 -6.05 -20.68 -15.35
CA SER A 609 -7.40 -20.91 -15.88
C SER A 609 -8.51 -20.83 -14.82
N ARG A 610 -8.16 -20.88 -13.53
CA ARG A 610 -9.12 -20.94 -12.41
C ARG A 610 -9.32 -19.59 -11.77
N SER A 611 -10.50 -19.36 -11.20
CA SER A 611 -10.74 -18.23 -10.29
C SER A 611 -10.24 -18.56 -8.89
N VAL A 612 -9.63 -17.59 -8.23
CA VAL A 612 -9.21 -17.68 -6.83
C VAL A 612 -10.01 -16.66 -6.04
N VAL A 613 -10.56 -17.08 -4.91
CA VAL A 613 -11.24 -16.22 -3.96
C VAL A 613 -10.34 -16.01 -2.74
N VAL A 614 -10.26 -14.76 -2.29
CA VAL A 614 -9.60 -14.38 -1.05
C VAL A 614 -10.66 -13.98 -0.04
N ALA A 615 -10.65 -14.62 1.12
CA ALA A 615 -11.54 -14.28 2.22
C ALA A 615 -10.75 -13.68 3.39
N ALA A 616 -11.31 -12.64 3.99
CA ALA A 616 -10.81 -12.03 5.22
C ALA A 616 -11.84 -12.24 6.33
N ASN A 617 -11.41 -12.86 7.43
CA ASN A 617 -12.23 -13.16 8.60
C ASN A 617 -13.54 -13.89 8.25
N GLY A 618 -13.46 -14.86 7.33
CA GLY A 618 -14.60 -15.67 6.89
C GLY A 618 -15.52 -14.99 5.86
N VAL A 619 -15.23 -13.76 5.43
CA VAL A 619 -15.99 -13.03 4.41
C VAL A 619 -15.17 -12.90 3.13
N ILE A 620 -15.78 -13.21 1.99
CA ILE A 620 -15.12 -13.12 0.69
C ILE A 620 -14.86 -11.65 0.35
N ALA A 621 -13.58 -11.29 0.24
CA ALA A 621 -13.12 -9.93 0.04
C ALA A 621 -12.78 -9.63 -1.42
N ASP A 622 -12.26 -10.62 -2.16
CA ASP A 622 -11.92 -10.44 -3.57
C ASP A 622 -11.97 -11.77 -4.34
N SER A 623 -12.09 -11.65 -5.65
CA SER A 623 -12.00 -12.77 -6.59
C SER A 623 -11.08 -12.39 -7.76
N VAL A 624 -9.99 -13.12 -7.92
CA VAL A 624 -8.93 -12.79 -8.88
C VAL A 624 -8.60 -13.97 -9.78
N ARG A 625 -7.89 -13.68 -10.86
CA ARG A 625 -7.33 -14.71 -11.75
C ARG A 625 -5.82 -14.80 -11.49
N PRO A 626 -5.25 -16.01 -11.29
CA PRO A 626 -3.81 -16.15 -11.22
C PRO A 626 -3.16 -15.73 -12.53
N TYR A 627 -2.01 -15.07 -12.44
CA TYR A 627 -1.17 -14.69 -13.58
C TYR A 627 0.15 -15.46 -13.56
N ALA A 628 0.79 -15.58 -14.72
CA ALA A 628 2.08 -16.22 -14.85
C ALA A 628 3.17 -15.41 -14.12
N GLY A 629 3.82 -16.04 -13.13
CA GLY A 629 4.95 -15.47 -12.40
C GLY A 629 6.31 -15.94 -12.93
N ALA A 630 7.38 -15.39 -12.37
CA ALA A 630 8.74 -15.79 -12.70
C ALA A 630 8.99 -17.28 -12.36
N GLY A 631 9.71 -17.98 -13.24
CA GLY A 631 10.04 -19.41 -13.05
C GLY A 631 8.87 -20.37 -13.29
N GLY A 632 7.85 -19.96 -14.04
CA GLY A 632 6.72 -20.80 -14.44
C GLY A 632 5.66 -21.04 -13.36
N ARG A 633 5.74 -20.35 -12.22
CA ARG A 633 4.75 -20.47 -11.13
C ARG A 633 3.64 -19.44 -11.28
N SER A 634 2.39 -19.84 -11.08
CA SER A 634 1.26 -18.91 -11.06
C SER A 634 1.22 -18.11 -9.74
N ARG A 635 0.79 -16.85 -9.79
CA ARG A 635 0.68 -15.93 -8.64
C ARG A 635 -0.66 -15.22 -8.62
N ILE A 636 -1.06 -14.71 -7.46
CA ILE A 636 -2.20 -13.80 -7.34
C ILE A 636 -1.80 -12.50 -6.64
N SER A 637 -2.57 -11.44 -6.92
CA SER A 637 -2.56 -10.18 -6.20
C SER A 637 -4.02 -9.73 -6.07
N ALA A 638 -4.55 -9.77 -4.85
CA ALA A 638 -5.94 -9.49 -4.51
C ALA A 638 -6.02 -8.35 -3.49
N LEU A 639 -7.11 -7.59 -3.52
CA LEU A 639 -7.32 -6.46 -2.62
C LEU A 639 -8.45 -6.76 -1.61
N VAL A 640 -8.11 -6.72 -0.33
CA VAL A 640 -9.02 -6.84 0.79
C VAL A 640 -9.43 -5.44 1.26
N PRO A 641 -10.71 -5.04 1.10
CA PRO A 641 -11.22 -3.79 1.66
C PRO A 641 -10.91 -3.61 3.15
N ASP A 642 -10.62 -2.38 3.58
CA ASP A 642 -10.18 -2.10 4.96
C ASP A 642 -11.31 -2.17 6.00
N ASP A 643 -12.56 -2.17 5.59
CA ASP A 643 -13.73 -2.47 6.42
C ASP A 643 -13.81 -3.95 6.82
N LEU A 644 -13.30 -4.88 5.99
CA LEU A 644 -13.20 -6.31 6.31
C LEU A 644 -12.03 -6.66 7.24
N LEU A 645 -11.03 -5.78 7.35
CA LEU A 645 -9.95 -5.91 8.33
C LEU A 645 -10.42 -5.46 9.73
N ARG A 646 -9.95 -6.13 10.78
CA ARG A 646 -10.22 -5.86 12.20
C ARG A 646 -8.92 -5.44 12.92
N PRO A 647 -8.95 -4.65 14.01
CA PRO A 647 -7.75 -4.38 14.79
C PRO A 647 -7.16 -5.67 15.38
N GLY A 648 -5.84 -5.83 15.32
CA GLY A 648 -5.14 -7.05 15.76
C GLY A 648 -5.12 -8.15 14.70
N ALA A 649 -5.29 -9.40 15.13
CA ALA A 649 -5.17 -10.55 14.25
C ALA A 649 -6.34 -10.68 13.26
N ASN A 650 -6.02 -10.96 12.00
CA ASN A 650 -6.97 -11.21 10.91
C ASN A 650 -6.64 -12.55 10.23
N LYS A 651 -7.68 -13.32 9.94
CA LYS A 651 -7.53 -14.58 9.19
C LYS A 651 -7.71 -14.28 7.70
N ILE A 652 -6.71 -14.60 6.89
CA ILE A 652 -6.79 -14.53 5.42
C ILE A 652 -6.72 -15.94 4.86
N ASP A 653 -7.74 -16.33 4.11
CA ASP A 653 -7.87 -17.64 3.47
C ASP A 653 -7.91 -17.49 1.94
N LEU A 654 -7.29 -18.44 1.23
CA LEU A 654 -7.41 -18.57 -0.23
C LEU A 654 -8.23 -19.83 -0.55
N PHE A 655 -9.09 -19.70 -1.55
CA PHE A 655 -9.86 -20.80 -2.10
C PHE A 655 -9.75 -20.79 -3.63
N LEU A 656 -9.63 -21.98 -4.22
CA LEU A 656 -9.88 -22.13 -5.65
C LEU A 656 -11.38 -22.30 -5.87
N VAL A 657 -11.93 -21.65 -6.89
CA VAL A 657 -13.32 -21.86 -7.27
C VAL A 657 -13.40 -23.09 -8.16
N SER A 658 -14.34 -23.98 -7.87
CA SER A 658 -14.75 -25.06 -8.77
C SER A 658 -16.25 -24.97 -9.04
N ASN A 659 -16.67 -25.53 -10.18
CA ASN A 659 -18.07 -25.71 -10.50
C ASN A 659 -18.31 -27.21 -10.69
N ARG A 660 -19.21 -27.78 -9.89
CA ARG A 660 -19.64 -29.17 -9.99
C ARG A 660 -21.16 -29.18 -10.05
N ASP A 661 -21.71 -29.82 -11.09
CA ASP A 661 -23.16 -29.95 -11.31
C ASP A 661 -23.93 -28.61 -11.30
N GLY A 662 -23.27 -27.53 -11.72
CA GLY A 662 -23.85 -26.18 -11.75
C GLY A 662 -23.79 -25.42 -10.43
N VAL A 663 -23.24 -26.03 -9.36
CA VAL A 663 -23.07 -25.40 -8.04
C VAL A 663 -21.63 -24.91 -7.89
N LEU A 664 -21.48 -23.65 -7.51
CA LEU A 664 -20.18 -23.07 -7.14
C LEU A 664 -19.74 -23.64 -5.79
N GLU A 665 -18.53 -24.19 -5.75
CA GLU A 665 -17.90 -24.76 -4.57
C GLU A 665 -16.52 -24.15 -4.37
N LEU A 666 -16.13 -23.96 -3.11
CA LEU A 666 -14.82 -23.46 -2.72
C LEU A 666 -13.91 -24.63 -2.33
N GLU A 667 -12.79 -24.74 -3.04
CA GLU A 667 -11.73 -25.70 -2.77
C GLU A 667 -10.67 -25.06 -1.88
N ARG A 668 -10.52 -25.58 -0.65
CA ARG A 668 -9.44 -25.20 0.27
C ARG A 668 -8.11 -25.61 -0.33
N LEU A 669 -7.13 -24.71 -0.25
CA LEU A 669 -5.77 -25.07 -0.61
C LEU A 669 -5.23 -26.09 0.40
N ALA A 670 -4.53 -27.10 -0.11
CA ALA A 670 -3.78 -28.01 0.74
C ALA A 670 -2.78 -27.19 1.57
N PRO A 671 -2.56 -27.57 2.83
CA PRO A 671 -1.38 -27.09 3.53
C PRO A 671 -0.13 -27.42 2.69
N PRO A 672 0.94 -26.60 2.77
CA PRO A 672 2.19 -26.89 2.09
C PRO A 672 2.63 -28.34 2.34
N ASP A 673 3.40 -28.95 1.42
CA ASP A 673 4.08 -30.22 1.72
C ASP A 673 5.00 -29.94 2.90
N VAL A 674 4.77 -30.62 4.02
CA VAL A 674 5.69 -30.52 5.13
C VAL A 674 5.86 -31.91 5.72
N LEU A 675 7.12 -32.29 5.92
CA LEU A 675 7.51 -33.12 7.06
C LEU A 675 6.75 -32.60 8.28
N ALA A 676 5.74 -33.34 8.74
CA ALA A 676 5.01 -33.00 9.96
C ALA A 676 6.04 -32.68 11.05
N TYR A 677 5.74 -31.74 11.95
CA TYR A 677 6.52 -31.69 13.18
C TYR A 677 6.34 -33.05 13.85
N GLU A 678 7.41 -33.84 13.86
CA GLU A 678 7.40 -35.13 14.49
C GLU A 678 7.51 -34.92 16.00
N THR A 679 6.82 -35.78 16.74
CA THR A 679 7.07 -35.90 18.17
C THR A 679 8.54 -36.23 18.35
N ASP A 680 9.26 -35.47 19.17
CA ASP A 680 10.66 -35.75 19.47
C ASP A 680 10.71 -36.86 20.54
N PRO A 681 10.99 -38.13 20.20
CA PRO A 681 10.95 -39.21 21.17
C PRO A 681 12.16 -39.19 22.09
N SER A 682 13.20 -38.43 21.77
CA SER A 682 14.44 -38.36 22.55
C SER A 682 14.28 -37.57 23.85
N TYR A 683 13.19 -36.80 24.00
CA TYR A 683 12.94 -35.99 25.19
C TYR A 683 11.51 -36.14 25.73
N SER A 684 11.40 -36.30 27.04
CA SER A 684 10.14 -36.12 27.75
C SER A 684 9.99 -34.67 28.22
N TRP A 685 8.76 -34.17 28.21
CA TRP A 685 8.40 -32.83 28.66
C TRP A 685 7.46 -32.90 29.84
N GLU A 686 7.68 -32.04 30.83
CA GLU A 686 6.84 -31.96 32.03
C GLU A 686 6.55 -30.50 32.41
N PRO A 687 5.29 -30.13 32.72
CA PRO A 687 4.99 -28.78 33.18
C PRO A 687 5.41 -28.59 34.64
N GLU A 688 6.24 -27.57 34.90
CA GLU A 688 6.55 -27.15 36.26
C GLU A 688 5.46 -26.18 36.77
N ARG A 689 4.81 -26.51 37.88
CA ARG A 689 3.69 -25.74 38.43
C ARG A 689 4.07 -24.99 39.71
N ASN A 690 3.41 -23.86 39.95
CA ASN A 690 3.46 -23.16 41.24
C ASN A 690 2.40 -23.71 42.23
N SER A 691 2.40 -23.20 43.47
CA SER A 691 1.44 -23.57 44.52
C SER A 691 -0.04 -23.30 44.15
N ALA A 692 -0.29 -22.45 43.15
CA ALA A 692 -1.62 -22.17 42.61
C ALA A 692 -1.95 -23.03 41.36
N GLY A 693 -1.16 -24.06 41.07
CA GLY A 693 -1.36 -24.98 39.94
C GLY A 693 -1.05 -24.39 38.55
N SER A 694 -0.57 -23.15 38.47
CA SER A 694 -0.22 -22.49 37.20
C SER A 694 1.15 -22.92 36.71
N ILE A 695 1.29 -23.15 35.39
CA ILE A 695 2.54 -23.54 34.75
C ILE A 695 3.51 -22.35 34.78
N ARG A 696 4.62 -22.49 35.52
CA ARG A 696 5.69 -21.48 35.66
C ARG A 696 6.92 -21.79 34.82
N GLY A 697 7.08 -23.06 34.42
CA GLY A 697 8.20 -23.55 33.63
C GLY A 697 7.83 -24.80 32.86
N LEU A 698 8.66 -25.16 31.88
CA LEU A 698 8.63 -26.45 31.19
C LEU A 698 9.97 -27.14 31.45
N LEU A 699 9.92 -28.39 31.87
CA LEU A 699 11.10 -29.23 32.08
C LEU A 699 11.26 -30.16 30.88
N ARG A 700 12.48 -30.26 30.35
CA ARG A 700 12.87 -31.20 29.30
C ARG A 700 13.88 -32.20 29.85
N ARG A 701 13.60 -33.50 29.77
CA ARG A 701 14.50 -34.57 30.21
C ARG A 701 14.84 -35.48 29.03
N SER A 702 16.11 -35.88 28.91
CA SER A 702 16.52 -36.87 27.93
C SER A 702 15.97 -38.25 28.29
N VAL A 703 15.36 -38.93 27.32
CA VAL A 703 14.89 -40.32 27.48
C VAL A 703 16.08 -41.28 27.50
N ASP A 704 17.13 -41.00 26.72
CA ASP A 704 18.34 -41.82 26.63
C ASP A 704 19.26 -41.67 27.86
N ASN A 705 19.11 -40.59 28.63
CA ASN A 705 19.89 -40.34 29.85
C ASN A 705 19.00 -39.76 30.97
N PRO A 706 18.20 -40.61 31.65
CA PRO A 706 17.20 -40.16 32.62
C PRO A 706 17.78 -39.57 33.92
N ASP A 707 19.05 -39.86 34.22
CA ASP A 707 19.77 -39.37 35.40
C ASP A 707 20.34 -37.95 35.22
N GLN A 708 20.35 -37.44 33.98
CA GLN A 708 20.74 -36.06 33.71
C GLN A 708 19.71 -35.08 34.28
N ALA A 709 20.19 -34.02 34.93
CA ALA A 709 19.32 -32.96 35.45
C ALA A 709 18.46 -32.35 34.31
N PRO A 710 17.14 -32.17 34.51
CA PRO A 710 16.26 -31.67 33.46
C PRO A 710 16.58 -30.21 33.13
N GLU A 711 16.50 -29.86 31.85
CA GLU A 711 16.57 -28.47 31.40
C GLU A 711 15.27 -27.75 31.73
N SER A 712 15.37 -26.53 32.27
CA SER A 712 14.20 -25.73 32.64
C SER A 712 14.03 -24.51 31.74
N PHE A 713 12.83 -24.37 31.19
CA PHE A 713 12.43 -23.25 30.35
C PHE A 713 11.39 -22.42 31.10
N ARG A 714 11.75 -21.19 31.48
CA ARG A 714 10.86 -20.32 32.25
C ARG A 714 9.70 -19.83 31.38
N VAL A 715 8.46 -20.00 31.86
CA VAL A 715 7.28 -19.46 31.17
C VAL A 715 7.13 -17.97 31.46
N VAL A 716 6.99 -17.16 30.39
CA VAL A 716 6.74 -15.73 30.47
C VAL A 716 5.36 -15.39 29.89
N GLY A 717 4.56 -14.63 30.64
CA GLY A 717 3.14 -14.42 30.33
C GLY A 717 2.85 -13.42 29.20
N ASN A 718 3.83 -12.60 28.81
CA ASN A 718 3.71 -11.64 27.70
C ASN A 718 5.10 -11.25 27.20
N SER A 719 5.65 -12.04 26.28
CA SER A 719 6.86 -11.63 25.55
C SER A 719 6.46 -10.98 24.23
N ARG A 720 6.95 -9.75 23.98
CA ARG A 720 6.85 -9.11 22.65
C ARG A 720 7.82 -9.73 21.65
N LYS A 721 8.77 -10.53 22.14
CA LYS A 721 9.84 -11.13 21.36
C LYS A 721 9.58 -12.60 21.05
N LEU A 722 8.88 -13.31 21.94
CA LEU A 722 8.46 -14.70 21.75
C LEU A 722 6.93 -14.77 21.87
N PHE A 723 6.22 -14.96 20.76
CA PHE A 723 4.74 -14.95 20.73
C PHE A 723 4.18 -15.80 19.58
N GLY A 724 2.88 -16.08 19.60
CA GLY A 724 2.24 -16.86 18.54
C GLY A 724 0.79 -17.19 18.84
N TYR A 725 0.14 -17.91 17.92
CA TYR A 725 -1.24 -18.37 18.04
C TYR A 725 -1.39 -19.85 17.73
N LEU A 726 -2.46 -20.43 18.25
CA LEU A 726 -2.79 -21.84 18.20
C LEU A 726 -4.14 -22.05 17.49
N GLU A 727 -4.17 -23.07 16.65
CA GLU A 727 -5.36 -23.64 16.01
C GLU A 727 -5.34 -25.17 16.18
N ALA A 728 -6.13 -25.68 17.12
CA ALA A 728 -6.39 -27.09 17.28
C ALA A 728 -7.70 -27.45 16.56
N THR A 729 -7.62 -28.38 15.62
CA THR A 729 -8.76 -28.86 14.85
C THR A 729 -8.94 -30.35 15.10
N VAL A 730 -10.14 -30.73 15.53
CA VAL A 730 -10.55 -32.14 15.62
C VAL A 730 -11.32 -32.47 14.34
N PRO A 731 -10.84 -33.39 13.48
CA PRO A 731 -11.56 -33.79 12.27
C PRO A 731 -12.93 -34.39 12.60
N GLU A 732 -13.95 -34.08 11.79
CA GLU A 732 -15.31 -34.65 11.99
C GLU A 732 -15.39 -36.14 11.65
N GLN A 733 -14.51 -36.64 10.77
CA GLN A 733 -14.39 -38.05 10.42
C GLN A 733 -12.96 -38.56 10.67
N PRO A 734 -12.78 -39.80 11.16
CA PRO A 734 -11.45 -40.41 11.27
C PRO A 734 -10.82 -40.49 9.87
N THR A 735 -9.59 -40.00 9.73
CA THR A 735 -8.86 -40.07 8.47
C THR A 735 -8.51 -41.53 8.16
N ALA A 736 -8.51 -41.90 6.88
CA ALA A 736 -8.26 -43.28 6.41
C ALA A 736 -6.87 -43.85 6.78
N ALA A 737 -6.01 -43.08 7.45
CA ALA A 737 -4.65 -43.45 7.82
C ALA A 737 -4.35 -43.40 9.34
N GLY A 738 -5.37 -43.33 10.22
CA GLY A 738 -5.13 -43.38 11.67
C GLY A 738 -6.41 -43.70 12.46
N GLY A 739 -6.29 -44.61 13.42
CA GLY A 739 -7.40 -45.08 14.26
C GLY A 739 -8.15 -43.97 15.04
N PRO A 740 -9.24 -44.32 15.73
CA PRO A 740 -10.12 -43.36 16.41
C PRO A 740 -9.35 -42.51 17.43
N GLY A 741 -9.35 -41.18 17.29
CA GLY A 741 -8.88 -40.25 18.33
C GLY A 741 -7.67 -39.34 18.05
N GLY A 742 -7.36 -39.00 16.80
CA GLY A 742 -6.32 -38.00 16.49
C GLY A 742 -6.88 -36.57 16.32
N PHE A 743 -6.20 -35.54 16.84
CA PHE A 743 -6.46 -34.13 16.54
C PHE A 743 -5.25 -33.46 15.88
N ARG A 744 -5.51 -32.47 15.04
CA ARG A 744 -4.46 -31.69 14.37
C ARG A 744 -4.21 -30.43 15.17
N LEU A 745 -2.96 -30.18 15.52
CA LEU A 745 -2.52 -28.94 16.13
C LEU A 745 -1.70 -28.14 15.14
N SER A 746 -2.13 -26.93 14.82
CA SER A 746 -1.41 -26.00 13.96
C SER A 746 -1.34 -24.62 14.57
N GLY A 747 -0.50 -23.75 14.04
CA GLY A 747 -0.41 -22.37 14.49
C GLY A 747 0.82 -21.67 13.95
N ARG A 748 1.14 -20.52 14.54
CA ARG A 748 2.39 -19.78 14.28
C ARG A 748 3.08 -19.41 15.57
N ALA A 749 4.40 -19.39 15.56
CA ALA A 749 5.20 -18.98 16.70
C ALA A 749 6.50 -18.28 16.26
N PHE A 750 6.79 -17.12 16.86
CA PHE A 750 7.86 -16.20 16.49
C PHE A 750 8.85 -16.05 17.63
N ASP A 751 10.15 -16.02 17.35
CA ASP A 751 11.23 -15.74 18.33
C ASP A 751 12.19 -14.67 17.77
N ALA A 752 12.08 -13.45 18.27
CA ALA A 752 12.86 -12.29 17.84
C ALA A 752 14.26 -12.20 18.50
N GLU A 753 14.60 -13.06 19.46
CA GLU A 753 15.94 -13.10 20.09
C GLU A 753 16.85 -14.18 19.49
N GLY A 754 16.26 -15.16 18.81
CA GLY A 754 16.97 -16.20 18.06
C GLY A 754 16.97 -15.96 16.54
N PRO A 755 17.05 -17.01 15.71
CA PRO A 755 17.04 -16.91 14.24
C PRO A 755 15.67 -16.49 13.64
N GLY A 756 14.78 -15.86 14.43
CA GLY A 756 13.44 -15.46 14.02
C GLY A 756 12.32 -16.44 14.41
N ARG A 757 12.61 -17.56 15.09
CA ARG A 757 11.69 -18.69 15.33
C ARG A 757 12.01 -19.50 16.60
N PRO A 758 11.02 -20.12 17.27
CA PRO A 758 11.27 -21.05 18.40
C PRO A 758 11.84 -22.39 17.92
N GLY A 759 12.64 -23.03 18.77
CA GLY A 759 13.26 -24.34 18.47
C GLY A 759 12.32 -25.54 18.69
N THR A 760 11.29 -25.37 19.53
CA THR A 760 10.33 -26.42 19.88
C THR A 760 8.98 -25.80 20.23
N VAL A 761 7.89 -26.50 19.92
CA VAL A 761 6.57 -26.20 20.47
C VAL A 761 6.15 -27.38 21.35
N VAL A 762 5.61 -27.08 22.52
CA VAL A 762 5.19 -28.07 23.52
C VAL A 762 3.69 -27.92 23.74
N ALA A 763 2.93 -28.96 23.43
CA ALA A 763 1.49 -29.00 23.68
C ALA A 763 1.16 -29.83 24.92
N ILE A 764 0.21 -29.36 25.72
CA ILE A 764 -0.29 -30.01 26.92
C ILE A 764 -1.80 -30.16 26.79
N VAL A 765 -2.28 -31.40 26.88
CA VAL A 765 -3.71 -31.73 26.85
C VAL A 765 -4.14 -32.22 28.23
N GLY A 766 -5.15 -31.57 28.80
CA GLY A 766 -5.72 -31.91 30.11
C GLY A 766 -4.75 -31.93 31.28
N GLY A 767 -3.72 -31.08 31.22
CA GLY A 767 -2.89 -30.73 32.36
C GLY A 767 -1.84 -31.76 32.80
N SER A 768 -1.73 -32.93 32.18
CA SER A 768 -0.81 -33.99 32.61
C SER A 768 0.21 -34.41 31.56
N THR A 769 -0.17 -34.59 30.30
CA THR A 769 0.77 -35.06 29.25
C THR A 769 1.25 -33.89 28.40
N ALA A 770 2.56 -33.61 28.41
CA ALA A 770 3.19 -32.63 27.52
C ALA A 770 3.90 -33.36 26.37
N THR A 771 3.60 -32.99 25.13
CA THR A 771 4.26 -33.51 23.94
C THR A 771 5.04 -32.39 23.28
N GLY A 772 6.36 -32.55 23.25
CA GLY A 772 7.24 -31.67 22.48
C GLY A 772 7.31 -32.15 21.04
N PHE A 773 7.29 -31.20 20.12
CA PHE A 773 7.44 -31.51 18.71
C PHE A 773 8.44 -30.55 18.08
N THR A 774 9.30 -31.14 17.27
CA THR A 774 10.41 -30.48 16.58
C THR A 774 10.35 -30.88 15.12
N GLY A 775 10.40 -29.90 14.25
CA GLY A 775 10.35 -30.14 12.81
C GLY A 775 11.12 -29.04 12.09
N PRO A 776 11.49 -29.28 10.82
CA PRO A 776 11.96 -28.21 9.98
C PRO A 776 10.89 -27.11 9.94
N PRO A 777 11.30 -25.83 9.94
CA PRO A 777 10.36 -24.72 9.91
C PRO A 777 9.41 -24.87 8.73
N LEU A 778 8.13 -24.60 8.95
CA LEU A 778 7.27 -24.21 7.84
C LEU A 778 7.77 -22.87 7.30
N ASN A 779 7.54 -22.59 6.02
CA ASN A 779 7.60 -21.20 5.56
C ASN A 779 6.73 -20.35 6.51
N ASP A 780 7.24 -19.19 6.92
CA ASP A 780 6.49 -18.18 7.68
C ASP A 780 6.17 -18.49 9.16
N ASN A 781 7.08 -19.19 9.85
CA ASN A 781 7.02 -19.44 11.31
C ASN A 781 5.78 -20.23 11.76
N ALA A 782 5.14 -20.93 10.83
CA ALA A 782 4.03 -21.82 11.13
C ALA A 782 4.53 -23.17 11.67
N PHE A 783 3.66 -23.89 12.36
CA PHE A 783 3.88 -25.29 12.76
C PHE A 783 2.58 -26.08 12.56
N ALA A 784 2.73 -27.38 12.34
CA ALA A 784 1.61 -28.33 12.31
C ALA A 784 2.09 -29.71 12.80
N ALA A 785 1.34 -30.29 13.73
CA ALA A 785 1.58 -31.60 14.33
C ALA A 785 0.27 -32.38 14.46
N GLN A 786 0.33 -33.69 14.28
CA GLN A 786 -0.78 -34.60 14.57
C GLN A 786 -0.58 -35.19 15.96
N LEU A 787 -1.57 -35.09 16.84
CA LEU A 787 -1.50 -35.56 18.22
C LEU A 787 -2.62 -36.55 18.50
N MET A 788 -2.34 -37.54 19.34
CA MET A 788 -3.33 -38.51 19.82
C MET A 788 -3.89 -38.03 21.16
N ALA A 789 -5.18 -37.75 21.21
CA ALA A 789 -5.89 -37.48 22.46
C ALA A 789 -7.38 -37.74 22.30
N ASP A 790 -8.03 -38.12 23.41
CA ASP A 790 -9.47 -38.25 23.46
C ASP A 790 -10.17 -36.94 23.07
N ARG A 791 -11.07 -37.03 22.08
CA ARG A 791 -11.84 -35.91 21.54
C ARG A 791 -12.61 -35.19 22.63
N GLU A 792 -13.31 -35.91 23.50
CA GLU A 792 -14.11 -35.31 24.56
C GLU A 792 -13.23 -34.50 25.52
N LYS A 793 -12.01 -34.99 25.76
CA LYS A 793 -11.03 -34.31 26.61
C LYS A 793 -10.52 -33.01 25.97
N VAL A 794 -10.23 -33.01 24.67
CA VAL A 794 -9.81 -31.80 23.93
C VAL A 794 -10.95 -30.77 23.87
N GLU A 795 -12.17 -31.22 23.55
CA GLU A 795 -13.34 -30.34 23.46
C GLU A 795 -13.72 -29.73 24.82
N ARG A 796 -13.47 -30.44 25.92
CA ARG A 796 -13.73 -29.97 27.29
C ARG A 796 -12.61 -29.09 27.86
N GLU A 797 -11.37 -29.54 27.76
CA GLU A 797 -10.23 -28.96 28.51
C GLU A 797 -9.31 -28.09 27.64
N GLY A 798 -9.34 -28.27 26.32
CA GLY A 798 -8.51 -27.55 25.36
C GLY A 798 -7.04 -27.95 25.37
N VAL A 799 -6.33 -27.42 24.38
CA VAL A 799 -4.89 -27.63 24.20
C VAL A 799 -4.15 -26.37 24.67
N VAL A 800 -3.24 -26.53 25.62
CA VAL A 800 -2.32 -25.47 26.00
C VAL A 800 -1.00 -25.70 25.30
N ALA A 801 -0.65 -24.84 24.34
CA ALA A 801 0.63 -24.91 23.66
C ALA A 801 1.58 -23.79 24.08
N PHE A 802 2.87 -24.10 24.11
CA PHE A 802 3.96 -23.18 24.42
C PHE A 802 4.98 -23.20 23.29
N ALA A 803 5.42 -22.01 22.86
CA ALA A 803 6.61 -21.90 22.03
C ALA A 803 7.83 -21.72 22.91
N VAL A 804 8.86 -22.54 22.69
CA VAL A 804 10.11 -22.55 23.43
C VAL A 804 11.18 -21.86 22.58
N GLY A 805 11.62 -20.68 23.05
CA GLY A 805 12.63 -19.87 22.39
C GLY A 805 14.05 -20.33 22.73
N HIS A 806 15.02 -19.85 21.95
CA HIS A 806 16.42 -20.26 22.07
C HIS A 806 17.10 -19.72 23.36
N GLY A 807 16.52 -18.72 24.02
CA GLY A 807 17.03 -18.10 25.24
C GLY A 807 16.60 -18.75 26.55
N GLY A 808 16.15 -20.01 26.56
CA GLY A 808 15.72 -20.70 27.79
C GLY A 808 14.37 -20.21 28.34
N VAL A 809 13.55 -19.59 27.49
CA VAL A 809 12.23 -19.05 27.86
C VAL A 809 11.14 -19.64 26.98
N ALA A 810 9.97 -19.84 27.56
CA ALA A 810 8.78 -20.32 26.88
C ALA A 810 7.65 -19.29 26.97
N THR A 811 6.87 -19.14 25.91
CA THR A 811 5.67 -18.28 25.89
C THR A 811 4.45 -19.15 25.63
N ARG A 812 3.32 -18.82 26.24
CA ARG A 812 2.06 -19.50 25.92
C ARG A 812 1.53 -18.99 24.58
N LEU A 813 1.19 -19.91 23.67
CA LEU A 813 0.52 -19.57 22.42
C LEU A 813 -0.92 -19.12 22.70
N ARG A 814 -1.34 -18.06 21.99
CA ARG A 814 -2.65 -17.44 22.15
C ARG A 814 -3.71 -18.24 21.39
N PHE A 815 -4.95 -18.17 21.84
CA PHE A 815 -6.12 -18.71 21.15
C PHE A 815 -7.15 -17.61 20.91
N SER A 816 -8.09 -17.87 20.01
CA SER A 816 -9.21 -16.98 19.70
C SER A 816 -10.55 -17.73 19.85
N TYR A 817 -11.60 -16.96 20.14
CA TYR A 817 -12.98 -17.46 20.10
C TYR A 817 -13.52 -17.30 18.68
N ARG A 818 -14.41 -18.21 18.26
CA ARG A 818 -15.02 -18.24 16.92
C ARG A 818 -16.51 -17.86 16.98
N ALA A 819 -17.14 -17.74 15.81
CA ALA A 819 -18.58 -17.52 15.69
C ALA A 819 -19.36 -18.60 16.45
N ILE A 820 -20.51 -18.22 17.02
CA ILE A 820 -21.40 -19.15 17.73
C ILE A 820 -21.97 -20.15 16.73
N GLU A 821 -21.91 -21.43 17.07
CA GLU A 821 -22.47 -22.53 16.30
C GLU A 821 -23.64 -23.16 17.06
N SER A 822 -24.49 -23.91 16.37
CA SER A 822 -25.43 -24.84 17.01
C SER A 822 -24.84 -26.24 17.00
N ASP A 823 -24.94 -26.97 18.12
CA ASP A 823 -24.67 -28.41 18.13
C ASP A 823 -25.80 -29.18 17.43
N GLY A 824 -25.59 -30.49 17.21
CA GLY A 824 -26.56 -31.38 16.56
C GLY A 824 -27.87 -31.57 17.33
N ASN A 825 -27.97 -31.05 18.56
CA ASN A 825 -29.15 -31.07 19.41
C ASN A 825 -29.79 -29.67 19.56
N GLY A 826 -29.34 -28.67 18.78
CA GLY A 826 -29.91 -27.32 18.78
C GLY A 826 -29.40 -26.40 19.89
N ARG A 827 -28.38 -26.80 20.66
CA ARG A 827 -27.78 -25.96 21.72
C ARG A 827 -26.68 -25.11 21.14
N GLU A 828 -26.59 -23.86 21.58
CA GLU A 828 -25.50 -22.99 21.17
C GLU A 828 -24.16 -23.43 21.80
N VAL A 829 -23.11 -23.38 20.99
CA VAL A 829 -21.74 -23.66 21.40
C VAL A 829 -20.81 -22.57 20.90
N ILE A 830 -19.85 -22.22 21.73
CA ILE A 830 -18.78 -21.26 21.41
C ILE A 830 -17.50 -22.07 21.11
N PRO A 831 -17.09 -22.19 19.83
CA PRO A 831 -15.86 -22.85 19.47
C PRO A 831 -14.66 -21.96 19.81
N VAL A 832 -13.57 -22.59 20.26
CA VAL A 832 -12.31 -21.93 20.61
C VAL A 832 -11.18 -22.54 19.80
N SER A 833 -10.25 -21.72 19.31
CA SER A 833 -9.13 -22.18 18.49
C SER A 833 -8.13 -23.08 19.23
N ASP A 834 -8.26 -23.24 20.55
CA ASP A 834 -7.50 -24.24 21.33
C ASP A 834 -8.18 -25.62 21.36
N GLY A 835 -9.26 -25.81 20.61
CA GLY A 835 -9.99 -27.07 20.47
C GLY A 835 -11.23 -27.18 21.35
N ARG A 836 -11.44 -26.25 22.29
CA ARG A 836 -12.63 -26.31 23.15
C ARG A 836 -13.92 -25.99 22.39
N ARG A 837 -15.00 -26.63 22.82
CA ARG A 837 -16.38 -26.33 22.42
C ARG A 837 -17.18 -26.03 23.68
N LEU A 838 -17.36 -24.74 23.97
CA LEU A 838 -18.01 -24.30 25.21
C LEU A 838 -19.52 -24.30 25.00
N VAL A 839 -20.24 -25.18 25.68
CA VAL A 839 -21.70 -25.18 25.63
C VAL A 839 -22.23 -23.93 26.34
N VAL A 840 -23.14 -23.22 25.68
CA VAL A 840 -23.83 -22.08 26.28
C VAL A 840 -24.90 -22.63 27.22
N ALA A 841 -24.75 -22.34 28.52
CA ALA A 841 -25.67 -22.76 29.56
C ALA A 841 -26.79 -21.73 29.76
N ASP A 842 -28.01 -22.22 30.00
CA ASP A 842 -29.16 -21.38 30.32
C ASP A 842 -29.02 -20.80 31.75
N PRO A 843 -29.45 -19.55 31.98
CA PRO A 843 -29.47 -18.96 33.31
C PRO A 843 -30.38 -19.76 34.26
N GLY A 844 -29.81 -20.32 35.35
CA GLY A 844 -30.54 -21.11 36.35
C GLY A 844 -30.04 -22.54 36.56
N ASP A 845 -29.21 -23.07 35.65
CA ASP A 845 -28.66 -24.44 35.73
C ASP A 845 -27.37 -24.48 36.59
N GLY A 846 -27.48 -24.05 37.85
CA GLY A 846 -26.32 -23.92 38.77
C GLY A 846 -25.42 -22.69 38.49
N TYR A 847 -25.77 -21.86 37.50
CA TYR A 847 -25.07 -20.64 37.14
C TYR A 847 -25.94 -19.39 37.30
N ALA A 848 -25.32 -18.26 37.66
CA ALA A 848 -26.01 -16.96 37.73
C ALA A 848 -25.10 -15.82 37.28
N GLY A 849 -25.70 -14.76 36.72
CA GLY A 849 -24.99 -13.54 36.37
C GLY A 849 -25.92 -12.50 35.73
N ALA A 850 -25.48 -11.25 35.73
CA ALA A 850 -26.21 -10.15 35.11
C ALA A 850 -25.28 -9.00 34.74
N ILE A 851 -25.68 -8.21 33.74
CA ILE A 851 -25.07 -6.93 33.43
C ILE A 851 -25.82 -5.84 34.21
N ASP A 852 -25.15 -5.19 35.15
CA ASP A 852 -25.75 -4.15 35.98
C ASP A 852 -25.87 -2.82 35.22
N LEU A 853 -24.88 -2.51 34.39
CA LEU A 853 -24.78 -1.19 33.78
C LEU A 853 -24.05 -1.22 32.43
N VAL A 854 -24.59 -0.48 31.46
CA VAL A 854 -23.99 -0.24 30.14
C VAL A 854 -23.95 1.28 29.89
N VAL A 855 -22.76 1.87 29.77
CA VAL A 855 -22.58 3.33 29.57
C VAL A 855 -21.70 3.60 28.36
N ALA A 856 -22.12 4.52 27.51
CA ALA A 856 -21.28 5.05 26.44
C ALA A 856 -20.15 5.93 27.03
N ALA A 857 -18.90 5.66 26.65
CA ALA A 857 -17.71 6.34 27.13
C ALA A 857 -16.78 6.69 25.95
N GLY A 858 -17.10 7.78 25.24
CA GLY A 858 -16.37 8.21 24.04
C GLY A 858 -16.53 7.19 22.90
N LYS A 859 -15.40 6.65 22.41
CA LYS A 859 -15.37 5.63 21.33
C LYS A 859 -15.56 4.18 21.83
N ALA A 860 -15.97 3.99 23.09
CA ALA A 860 -16.16 2.67 23.69
C ALA A 860 -17.40 2.63 24.60
N THR A 861 -17.87 1.44 24.91
CA THR A 861 -18.99 1.20 25.83
C THR A 861 -18.46 0.48 27.06
N ARG A 862 -18.66 1.06 28.24
CA ARG A 862 -18.27 0.46 29.51
C ARG A 862 -19.40 -0.39 30.04
N ILE A 863 -19.09 -1.62 30.42
CA ILE A 863 -20.02 -2.53 31.08
C ILE A 863 -19.57 -2.82 32.52
N SER A 864 -20.53 -2.91 33.44
CA SER A 864 -20.35 -3.45 34.80
C SER A 864 -21.30 -4.63 34.96
N ALA A 865 -20.79 -5.75 35.47
CA ALA A 865 -21.53 -7.00 35.52
C ALA A 865 -20.98 -7.92 36.64
N TRP A 866 -21.66 -9.04 36.86
CA TRP A 866 -21.17 -10.15 37.69
C TRP A 866 -21.63 -11.49 37.11
N ALA A 867 -20.89 -12.55 37.44
CA ALA A 867 -21.29 -13.93 37.15
C ALA A 867 -20.70 -14.89 38.19
N ALA A 868 -21.30 -16.06 38.35
CA ALA A 868 -20.86 -17.09 39.27
C ALA A 868 -21.32 -18.50 38.84
N ASP A 869 -20.46 -19.50 39.09
CA ASP A 869 -20.85 -20.90 39.27
C ASP A 869 -21.27 -21.05 40.74
N LEU A 870 -22.57 -21.26 40.96
CA LEU A 870 -23.16 -21.31 42.30
C LEU A 870 -22.88 -22.65 42.99
N GLU A 871 -22.70 -23.73 42.23
CA GLU A 871 -22.39 -25.04 42.80
C GLU A 871 -20.96 -25.10 43.34
N ARG A 872 -20.03 -24.44 42.66
CA ARG A 872 -18.59 -24.46 43.00
C ARG A 872 -18.11 -23.22 43.73
N GLU A 873 -18.97 -22.21 43.84
CA GLU A 873 -18.65 -20.88 44.36
C GLU A 873 -17.47 -20.22 43.60
N GLU A 874 -17.45 -20.35 42.28
CA GLU A 874 -16.37 -19.88 41.42
C GLU A 874 -16.78 -18.65 40.59
N PRO A 875 -15.94 -17.59 40.52
CA PRO A 875 -16.18 -16.44 39.65
C PRO A 875 -15.74 -16.72 38.21
N PRO A 876 -16.18 -15.92 37.22
CA PRO A 876 -15.80 -16.10 35.82
C PRO A 876 -14.29 -15.89 35.61
N ARG A 877 -13.71 -16.73 34.77
CA ARG A 877 -12.31 -16.65 34.37
C ARG A 877 -12.08 -15.56 33.33
N GLN A 878 -13.00 -15.48 32.38
CA GLN A 878 -12.94 -14.61 31.20
C GLN A 878 -14.35 -14.15 30.84
N VAL A 879 -14.48 -13.02 30.18
CA VAL A 879 -15.76 -12.54 29.65
C VAL A 879 -15.57 -12.22 28.18
N VAL A 880 -16.40 -12.78 27.32
CA VAL A 880 -16.35 -12.56 25.87
C VAL A 880 -17.59 -11.81 25.41
N VAL A 881 -17.41 -10.93 24.46
CA VAL A 881 -18.50 -10.14 23.86
C VAL A 881 -18.59 -10.51 22.40
N TYR A 882 -19.82 -10.80 21.98
CA TYR A 882 -20.19 -11.10 20.61
C TYR A 882 -21.04 -9.97 20.06
N ARG A 883 -20.99 -9.77 18.75
CA ARG A 883 -21.87 -8.86 18.02
C ARG A 883 -22.44 -9.60 16.82
N ASP A 884 -23.76 -9.72 16.77
CA ASP A 884 -24.48 -10.42 15.70
C ASP A 884 -23.94 -11.86 15.44
N GLY A 885 -23.64 -12.61 16.51
CA GLY A 885 -23.12 -13.98 16.44
C GLY A 885 -21.61 -14.11 16.23
N GLU A 886 -20.90 -13.01 15.95
CA GLU A 886 -19.46 -12.97 15.73
C GLU A 886 -18.68 -12.53 16.97
N PHE A 887 -17.52 -13.14 17.24
CA PHE A 887 -16.66 -12.74 18.35
C PHE A 887 -16.12 -11.32 18.14
N LEU A 888 -16.40 -10.42 19.09
CA LEU A 888 -15.98 -9.02 19.04
C LEU A 888 -14.73 -8.77 19.89
N THR A 889 -14.78 -9.13 21.18
CA THR A 889 -13.66 -8.85 22.10
C THR A 889 -13.67 -9.73 23.35
N LEU A 890 -12.50 -9.87 23.97
CA LEU A 890 -12.28 -10.54 25.26
C LEU A 890 -12.01 -9.48 26.33
N LEU A 891 -12.78 -9.52 27.40
CA LEU A 891 -12.62 -8.70 28.59
C LEU A 891 -11.91 -9.52 29.67
N ARG A 892 -10.80 -8.97 30.19
CA ARG A 892 -10.17 -9.51 31.41
C ARG A 892 -10.82 -8.82 32.61
N PRO A 893 -11.62 -9.54 33.41
CA PRO A 893 -12.38 -8.91 34.49
C PRO A 893 -11.44 -8.33 35.54
N ALA A 894 -11.49 -7.01 35.75
CA ALA A 894 -10.99 -6.42 36.98
C ALA A 894 -11.93 -6.88 38.11
N ARG A 895 -11.50 -7.89 38.89
CA ARG A 895 -12.31 -8.47 39.96
C ARG A 895 -12.79 -7.38 40.91
N ARG A 896 -14.10 -7.16 40.91
CA ARG A 896 -14.82 -6.20 41.76
C ARG A 896 -15.53 -6.98 42.86
N ASP A 897 -15.46 -6.43 44.07
CA ASP A 897 -16.15 -7.02 45.20
C ASP A 897 -17.68 -6.81 45.09
N ARG A 898 -18.43 -7.88 45.36
CA ARG A 898 -19.89 -8.00 45.29
C ARG A 898 -20.39 -8.63 46.60
N PRO A 899 -20.31 -7.91 47.73
CA PRO A 899 -20.76 -8.42 49.03
C PRO A 899 -22.23 -8.86 48.97
N GLU A 900 -23.07 -8.16 48.21
CA GLU A 900 -24.48 -8.49 48.02
C GLU A 900 -24.71 -9.83 47.29
N VAL A 901 -23.78 -10.23 46.41
CA VAL A 901 -23.83 -11.54 45.74
C VAL A 901 -23.38 -12.62 46.72
N ALA A 902 -22.28 -12.40 47.44
CA ALA A 902 -21.77 -13.35 48.43
C ALA A 902 -22.79 -13.61 49.56
N GLU A 903 -23.49 -12.57 50.02
CA GLU A 903 -24.54 -12.68 51.04
C GLU A 903 -25.78 -13.39 50.49
N ARG A 904 -26.26 -13.00 49.31
CA ARG A 904 -27.45 -13.60 48.67
C ARG A 904 -27.34 -15.12 48.50
N PHE A 905 -26.16 -15.60 48.17
CA PHE A 905 -25.91 -17.04 47.96
C PHE A 905 -25.22 -17.72 49.15
N SER A 906 -25.01 -17.00 50.27
CA SER A 906 -24.30 -17.51 51.45
C SER A 906 -22.92 -18.12 51.13
N ALA A 907 -22.22 -17.55 50.15
CA ALA A 907 -21.00 -18.09 49.57
C ALA A 907 -19.89 -17.01 49.59
N PRO A 908 -19.04 -16.95 50.64
CA PRO A 908 -18.00 -15.93 50.77
C PRO A 908 -17.00 -15.90 49.61
N ARG A 909 -16.79 -17.03 48.93
CA ARG A 909 -15.90 -17.13 47.76
C ARG A 909 -16.41 -16.34 46.56
N LEU A 910 -17.71 -16.04 46.51
CA LEU A 910 -18.33 -15.21 45.47
C LEU A 910 -18.16 -13.71 45.70
N LEU A 911 -17.46 -13.27 46.75
CA LEU A 911 -17.17 -11.86 46.97
C LEU A 911 -16.54 -11.21 45.74
N ARG A 912 -15.67 -11.91 45.00
CA ARG A 912 -14.96 -11.35 43.84
C ARG A 912 -15.55 -11.74 42.48
N SER A 913 -16.87 -11.94 42.44
CA SER A 913 -17.64 -12.34 41.23
C SER A 913 -17.94 -11.19 40.26
N GLY A 914 -17.76 -9.93 40.68
CA GLY A 914 -18.02 -8.75 39.87
C GLY A 914 -16.88 -8.41 38.91
N PHE A 915 -17.21 -7.70 37.84
CA PHE A 915 -16.23 -7.19 36.89
C PHE A 915 -16.70 -5.96 36.12
N ASN A 916 -15.72 -5.23 35.60
CA ASN A 916 -15.92 -4.14 34.64
C ASN A 916 -15.18 -4.45 33.34
N GLY A 917 -15.72 -4.01 32.22
CA GLY A 917 -15.09 -4.16 30.91
C GLY A 917 -15.40 -3.00 29.98
N THR A 918 -14.55 -2.83 28.97
CA THR A 918 -14.69 -1.80 27.94
C THR A 918 -14.81 -2.47 26.59
N VAL A 919 -15.94 -2.29 25.92
CA VAL A 919 -16.24 -2.83 24.60
C VAL A 919 -15.97 -1.75 23.55
N PRO A 920 -15.12 -2.02 22.53
CA PRO A 920 -14.80 -1.03 21.49
C PRO A 920 -16.00 -0.73 20.58
N GLY A 921 -16.05 0.49 20.03
CA GLY A 921 -17.05 0.91 19.02
C GLY A 921 -18.14 1.85 19.55
N GLY A 922 -18.20 2.08 20.86
CA GLY A 922 -19.07 3.08 21.49
C GLY A 922 -20.56 3.05 21.14
N PRO A 923 -21.22 1.90 20.90
CA PRO A 923 -22.66 1.89 20.65
C PRO A 923 -23.44 2.46 21.83
N LEU A 924 -24.52 3.19 21.54
CA LEU A 924 -25.51 3.58 22.53
C LEU A 924 -26.02 2.31 23.28
N PRO A 925 -26.39 2.40 24.57
CA PRO A 925 -26.85 1.23 25.34
C PRO A 925 -28.01 0.45 24.70
N SER A 926 -28.90 1.13 23.96
CA SER A 926 -30.01 0.52 23.23
C SER A 926 -29.58 -0.28 21.99
N VAL A 927 -28.44 0.08 21.37
CA VAL A 927 -27.84 -0.67 20.26
C VAL A 927 -27.01 -1.83 20.82
N PHE A 928 -26.30 -1.59 21.92
CA PHE A 928 -25.56 -2.63 22.64
C PHE A 928 -26.48 -3.81 22.98
N SER A 929 -27.61 -3.53 23.66
CA SER A 929 -28.53 -4.55 24.14
C SER A 929 -29.22 -5.35 23.03
N ARG A 930 -29.30 -4.81 21.79
CA ARG A 930 -29.94 -5.47 20.65
C ARG A 930 -29.00 -6.33 19.82
N ARG A 931 -27.74 -5.91 19.70
CA ARG A 931 -26.77 -6.52 18.77
C ARG A 931 -25.64 -7.24 19.47
N HIS A 932 -25.47 -7.05 20.78
CA HIS A 932 -24.36 -7.63 21.53
C HIS A 932 -24.87 -8.65 22.54
N ARG A 933 -24.11 -9.74 22.63
CA ARG A 933 -24.29 -10.81 23.62
C ARG A 933 -23.00 -10.93 24.43
N VAL A 934 -23.13 -11.06 25.74
CA VAL A 934 -21.98 -11.12 26.65
C VAL A 934 -22.01 -12.47 27.34
N PHE A 935 -20.90 -13.20 27.27
CA PHE A 935 -20.78 -14.51 27.91
C PHE A 935 -19.67 -14.51 28.96
N ALA A 936 -20.00 -14.99 30.15
CA ALA A 936 -19.05 -15.32 31.19
C ALA A 936 -18.51 -16.75 30.98
N ILE A 937 -17.21 -16.89 30.85
CA ILE A 937 -16.54 -18.18 30.67
C ILE A 937 -16.02 -18.68 32.02
N MET A 938 -16.51 -19.84 32.43
CA MET A 938 -16.16 -20.50 33.70
C MET A 938 -14.90 -21.37 33.58
N ASP A 939 -14.28 -21.70 34.71
CA ASP A 939 -12.97 -22.36 34.75
C ASP A 939 -12.95 -23.77 34.14
N ARG A 940 -14.10 -24.43 34.01
CA ARG A 940 -14.27 -25.76 33.39
C ARG A 940 -15.01 -25.77 32.06
N GLY A 941 -15.08 -24.63 31.37
CA GLY A 941 -15.46 -24.58 29.96
C GLY A 941 -16.95 -24.36 29.67
N SER A 942 -17.77 -24.05 30.66
CA SER A 942 -19.14 -23.56 30.43
C SER A 942 -19.13 -22.07 30.08
N ALA A 943 -19.96 -21.66 29.12
CA ALA A 943 -20.22 -20.27 28.81
C ALA A 943 -21.63 -19.88 29.28
N ILE A 944 -21.76 -18.78 30.02
CA ILE A 944 -23.05 -18.32 30.54
C ILE A 944 -23.38 -17.00 29.90
N GLU A 945 -24.52 -16.93 29.22
CA GLU A 945 -25.00 -15.66 28.68
C GLU A 945 -25.47 -14.76 29.83
N LEU A 946 -24.97 -13.52 29.83
CA LEU A 946 -25.36 -12.51 30.80
C LEU A 946 -26.51 -11.69 30.24
N PRO A 947 -27.67 -11.66 30.92
CA PRO A 947 -28.80 -10.87 30.48
C PRO A 947 -28.43 -9.38 30.47
N ASN A 948 -28.77 -8.70 29.38
CA ASN A 948 -28.67 -7.25 29.28
C ASN A 948 -29.66 -6.59 30.26
N PRO A 949 -29.33 -5.43 30.85
CA PRO A 949 -30.28 -4.72 31.70
C PRO A 949 -31.48 -4.29 30.84
N PRO A 950 -32.70 -4.27 31.41
CA PRO A 950 -33.87 -3.74 30.70
C PRO A 950 -33.57 -2.31 30.25
N ALA A 951 -33.92 -1.99 29.00
CA ALA A 951 -33.71 -0.65 28.46
C ALA A 951 -34.34 0.36 29.42
N PRO A 952 -33.66 1.48 29.78
CA PRO A 952 -34.24 2.47 30.66
C PRO A 952 -35.52 3.00 29.99
N GLY A 953 -36.67 2.51 30.47
CA GLY A 953 -37.96 3.06 30.13
C GLY A 953 -37.97 4.51 30.59
N GLY A 954 -38.41 5.42 29.73
CA GLY A 954 -38.55 6.82 30.09
C GLY A 954 -39.50 6.98 31.26
N ALA A 955 -38.95 7.11 32.47
CA ALA A 955 -39.66 7.56 33.65
C ALA A 955 -38.66 8.11 34.68
N GLY A 956 -38.74 9.41 34.92
CA GLY A 956 -38.51 10.04 36.22
C GLY A 956 -37.08 10.17 36.73
N ARG A 957 -36.60 11.41 36.83
CA ARG A 957 -35.71 11.83 37.92
C ARG A 957 -36.28 11.33 39.25
N ALA A 958 -35.52 10.53 40.00
CA ALA A 958 -35.49 10.56 41.47
C ALA A 958 -34.32 9.73 42.03
N GLN A 959 -33.42 10.47 42.69
CA GLN A 959 -32.41 10.11 43.71
C GLN A 959 -31.23 9.20 43.35
#